data_AF-A0A1C6BRK8-F1
#
_entry.id   AF-A0A1C6BRK8-F1
#
_cell.length_a   1.000
_cell.length_b   1.000
_cell.length_c   1.000
_cell.angle_alpha   90.00
_cell.angle_beta   90.00
_cell.angle_gamma   90.00
#
_symmetry.space_group_name_H-M   'P 1'
#
loop_
_entity.id
_entity.type
_entity.pdbx_description
1 polymer ?
#
loop_
_entity_poly.entity_id
_entity_poly.type
_entity_poly.pdbx_seq_one_letter_code
_entity_poly.pdbx_strand_id
1 'polypeptide(L)'
;MKVTRAASIPLVTHDPYFSIWSSSDHLYDTDTVHWTGKRQQIRGYLTVDKTVYCFMGDKEFHQILPQISLDVTATATTYTFENDKVRLCCRFTSPLILSDPLLVSRPCTYIDFMVEKKNADNVQLDFIVSADLVRQEKDEVAGFAGTFKQGFSYASMGRMRQQPLGSSGDHTTIDWGYVYLAGNDKSTITYDAANEAIRCQAANLNGQTTLILAYDDLASINYFGEWRKAYWTTKYKTILEAISAAFADQKKVYKQASEIDCEIEAKAKKIGGDEYAFLCVMSYRHAIAAHKLITDEDQNLIFLSKENDSNGCIGTVDVSYPSVPLFMLYNTEYIKGMLRPIFRFADCDVWTYDFAPHDVGRYPYAWGQVYGRSDEENRRFRSDNQFVYPPYYMYPSGSNVYGLRDQMPVEECGNMLIMTAMVCRMEQNVSFALPYMETLKKWREYLIRYGADPGEQLCTDDFAGHLSHNTNLSVKAIMGIEGYAQIAALAGEKDEAKKYHKIAADMASDWEKRAKADDHYQLVFGEGKKDTWSLKYNLIWDKLWKSGLFLDEVYEKELAYYKKKANRYGTPLDSRAAYTKSDWILWCAAMDNTAALIQPVAAYLKETTTRVPFSDWYQTDSGRYCYFIARSVQGGIFMPMLAEQIK
;
A
#
# COMPACT_ATOMS: atom_id res chain seq x y z
N MET A 1 -17.22 0.23 11.08
CA MET A 1 -17.29 -0.68 12.25
C MET A 1 -16.68 -0.07 13.52
N LYS A 2 -17.20 -0.42 14.70
CA LYS A 2 -16.58 -0.06 15.98
C LYS A 2 -15.27 -0.83 16.17
N VAL A 3 -14.21 -0.12 16.55
CA VAL A 3 -12.89 -0.70 16.83
C VAL A 3 -12.55 -0.42 18.27
N THR A 4 -12.30 -1.48 19.04
CA THR A 4 -11.85 -1.35 20.45
C THR A 4 -10.38 -0.96 20.52
N ARG A 5 -9.57 -1.48 19.59
CA ARG A 5 -8.13 -1.24 19.51
C ARG A 5 -7.58 -1.69 18.15
N ALA A 6 -6.59 -0.96 17.64
CA ALA A 6 -5.65 -1.44 16.64
C ALA A 6 -4.26 -0.81 16.88
N ALA A 7 -3.21 -1.36 16.27
CA ALA A 7 -1.83 -0.92 16.44
C ALA A 7 -1.62 0.59 16.16
N SER A 8 -2.13 1.03 15.02
CA SER A 8 -2.05 2.42 14.54
C SER A 8 -3.24 2.71 13.62
N ILE A 9 -3.86 3.87 13.79
CA ILE A 9 -5.11 4.25 13.12
C ILE A 9 -4.83 5.28 12.01
N PRO A 10 -5.27 5.05 10.76
CA PRO A 10 -5.08 6.01 9.68
C PRO A 10 -5.96 7.24 9.88
N LEU A 11 -5.38 8.43 9.81
CA LEU A 11 -6.09 9.70 9.91
C LEU A 11 -6.14 10.39 8.54
N VAL A 12 -4.96 10.65 7.96
CA VAL A 12 -4.79 11.33 6.68
C VAL A 12 -3.91 10.44 5.82
N THR A 13 -4.45 9.82 4.78
CA THR A 13 -3.68 8.85 3.98
C THR A 13 -3.97 9.04 2.50
N HIS A 14 -2.98 9.49 1.72
CA HIS A 14 -3.11 9.72 0.28
C HIS A 14 -1.99 9.07 -0.53
N ASP A 15 -0.74 9.21 -0.07
CA ASP A 15 0.44 8.68 -0.75
C ASP A 15 1.60 8.47 0.27
N PRO A 16 2.75 7.90 -0.13
CA PRO A 16 3.83 7.56 0.80
C PRO A 16 4.40 8.73 1.61
N TYR A 17 4.11 9.98 1.24
CA TYR A 17 4.57 11.16 1.98
C TYR A 17 3.46 11.87 2.75
N PHE A 18 2.25 11.94 2.20
CA PHE A 18 1.10 12.53 2.89
C PHE A 18 0.27 11.43 3.58
N SER A 19 0.82 10.92 4.68
CA SER A 19 0.33 9.74 5.40
C SER A 19 0.56 9.86 6.91
N ILE A 20 -0.49 10.23 7.65
CA ILE A 20 -0.52 10.59 9.08
C ILE A 20 -1.42 9.63 9.85
N TRP A 21 -0.91 9.17 10.98
CA TRP A 21 -1.47 8.09 11.79
C TRP A 21 -1.51 8.46 13.28
N SER A 22 -2.45 7.85 13.99
CA SER A 22 -2.48 7.82 15.46
C SER A 22 -1.91 6.49 15.94
N SER A 23 -0.76 6.53 16.61
CA SER A 23 -0.02 5.36 17.12
C SER A 23 -0.35 5.05 18.59
N SER A 24 -1.56 5.36 19.05
CA SER A 24 -1.97 5.26 20.44
C SER A 24 -3.43 4.82 20.59
N ASP A 25 -3.86 4.43 21.81
CA ASP A 25 -5.23 3.96 22.04
C ASP A 25 -6.24 5.12 22.05
N HIS A 26 -5.85 6.27 22.58
CA HIS A 26 -6.63 7.50 22.50
C HIS A 26 -5.93 8.54 21.63
N LEU A 27 -6.72 9.30 20.87
CA LEU A 27 -6.21 10.31 19.95
C LEU A 27 -5.40 11.43 20.64
N TYR A 28 -5.56 11.61 21.95
CA TYR A 28 -4.86 12.60 22.79
C TYR A 28 -3.66 12.03 23.59
N ASP A 29 -3.32 10.76 23.42
CA ASP A 29 -2.24 10.14 24.21
C ASP A 29 -0.85 10.56 23.71
N THR A 30 -0.70 10.80 22.41
CA THR A 30 0.56 11.18 21.75
C THR A 30 0.30 12.10 20.56
N ASP A 31 1.32 12.82 20.11
CA ASP A 31 1.27 13.51 18.82
C ASP A 31 1.09 12.51 17.66
N THR A 32 0.42 12.96 16.60
CA THR A 32 0.31 12.22 15.35
C THR A 32 1.66 12.07 14.67
N VAL A 33 1.81 10.95 13.96
CA VAL A 33 3.07 10.57 13.31
C VAL A 33 2.84 10.23 11.84
N HIS A 34 3.87 10.45 11.02
CA HIS A 34 3.98 9.80 9.73
C HIS A 34 4.03 8.28 9.90
N TRP A 35 3.76 7.51 8.84
CA TRP A 35 3.85 6.04 8.93
C TRP A 35 5.22 5.54 9.40
N THR A 36 6.28 6.33 9.20
CA THR A 36 7.66 6.04 9.66
C THR A 36 7.88 6.26 11.16
N GLY A 37 6.89 6.78 11.88
CA GLY A 37 7.02 7.19 13.28
C GLY A 37 7.61 8.61 13.46
N LYS A 38 8.03 9.29 12.39
CA LYS A 38 8.43 10.71 12.45
C LYS A 38 7.22 11.56 12.84
N ARG A 39 7.39 12.47 13.79
CA ARG A 39 6.31 13.35 14.25
C ARG A 39 5.76 14.16 13.07
N GLN A 40 4.44 14.18 12.93
CA GLN A 40 3.71 15.09 12.04
C GLN A 40 2.57 15.68 12.86
N GLN A 41 2.89 16.66 13.70
CA GLN A 41 2.03 17.10 14.78
C GLN A 41 0.79 17.82 14.26
N ILE A 42 -0.36 17.30 14.67
CA ILE A 42 -1.67 17.92 14.58
C ILE A 42 -2.29 17.91 15.97
N ARG A 43 -2.83 19.04 16.40
CA ARG A 43 -3.45 19.19 17.73
C ARG A 43 -4.88 19.67 17.65
N GLY A 44 -5.69 19.19 18.57
CA GLY A 44 -7.10 19.52 18.67
C GLY A 44 -7.49 19.86 20.10
N TYR A 45 -8.02 21.06 20.28
CA TYR A 45 -8.53 21.55 21.55
C TYR A 45 -9.98 22.02 21.41
N LEU A 46 -10.74 21.84 22.49
CA LEU A 46 -12.09 22.34 22.64
C LEU A 46 -12.15 23.19 23.90
N THR A 47 -12.34 24.50 23.73
CA THR A 47 -12.59 25.41 24.84
C THR A 47 -14.08 25.40 25.14
N VAL A 48 -14.47 24.87 26.29
CA VAL A 48 -15.86 24.79 26.77
C VAL A 48 -16.01 25.73 27.96
N ASP A 49 -16.79 26.79 27.78
CA ASP A 49 -16.90 27.94 28.67
C ASP A 49 -15.53 28.61 28.93
N LYS A 50 -14.81 28.17 29.97
CA LYS A 50 -13.48 28.68 30.37
C LYS A 50 -12.41 27.60 30.46
N THR A 51 -12.78 26.33 30.20
CA THR A 51 -11.88 25.19 30.35
C THR A 51 -11.47 24.70 28.97
N VAL A 52 -10.16 24.55 28.76
CA VAL A 52 -9.60 24.00 27.53
C VAL A 52 -9.41 22.49 27.71
N TYR A 53 -10.03 21.72 26.82
CA TYR A 53 -9.89 20.27 26.76
C TYR A 53 -9.11 19.85 25.51
N CYS A 54 -8.13 18.97 25.64
CA CYS A 54 -7.45 18.28 24.55
C CYS A 54 -8.26 17.05 24.13
N PHE A 55 -8.47 16.90 22.82
CA PHE A 55 -9.03 15.69 22.23
C PHE A 55 -8.09 15.03 21.20
N MET A 56 -7.01 15.71 20.79
CA MET A 56 -6.06 15.22 19.80
C MET A 56 -4.65 15.79 20.00
N GLY A 57 -3.65 14.92 19.89
CA GLY A 57 -2.23 15.24 20.09
C GLY A 57 -1.81 15.18 21.57
N ASP A 58 -0.52 15.38 21.86
CA ASP A 58 -0.04 15.43 23.24
C ASP A 58 -0.80 16.51 24.03
N LYS A 59 -1.41 16.12 25.16
CA LYS A 59 -2.27 16.98 25.98
C LYS A 59 -1.55 18.18 26.60
N GLU A 60 -0.23 18.12 26.72
CA GLU A 60 0.59 19.04 27.48
C GLU A 60 0.05 19.24 28.91
N PHE A 61 -0.49 20.42 29.21
CA PHE A 61 -1.05 20.80 30.50
C PHE A 61 -2.58 20.94 30.47
N HIS A 62 -3.24 20.63 29.35
CA HIS A 62 -4.69 20.75 29.19
C HIS A 62 -5.46 19.57 29.81
N GLN A 63 -6.72 19.79 30.16
CA GLN A 63 -7.62 18.71 30.58
C GLN A 63 -7.93 17.81 29.38
N ILE A 64 -8.29 16.55 29.60
CA ILE A 64 -8.66 15.63 28.51
C ILE A 64 -10.17 15.69 28.29
N LEU A 65 -10.62 15.74 27.04
CA LEU A 65 -11.99 15.39 26.67
C LEU A 65 -12.05 13.87 26.47
N PRO A 66 -12.73 13.09 27.34
CA PRO A 66 -12.64 11.62 27.31
C PRO A 66 -13.10 11.02 25.98
N GLN A 67 -12.30 10.15 25.39
CA GLN A 67 -12.67 9.37 24.21
C GLN A 67 -13.60 8.23 24.64
N ILE A 68 -14.78 8.15 24.03
CA ILE A 68 -15.80 7.13 24.34
C ILE A 68 -16.00 6.11 23.21
N SER A 69 -15.63 6.43 21.98
CA SER A 69 -15.64 5.46 20.88
C SER A 69 -14.64 5.77 19.77
N LEU A 70 -14.26 4.73 19.04
CA LEU A 70 -13.54 4.76 17.78
C LEU A 70 -14.29 3.88 16.76
N ASP A 71 -14.62 4.47 15.63
CA ASP A 71 -15.22 3.79 14.49
C ASP A 71 -14.30 3.94 13.28
N VAL A 72 -13.92 2.82 12.67
CA VAL A 72 -13.09 2.79 11.45
C VAL A 72 -13.91 2.17 10.33
N THR A 73 -13.77 2.75 9.15
CA THR A 73 -14.35 2.30 7.88
C THR A 73 -13.25 2.32 6.83
N ALA A 74 -13.48 1.71 5.67
CA ALA A 74 -12.47 1.63 4.63
C ALA A 74 -11.94 3.03 4.27
N THR A 75 -12.83 4.03 4.20
CA THR A 75 -12.50 5.40 3.75
C THR A 75 -12.37 6.43 4.88
N ALA A 76 -12.77 6.10 6.11
CA ALA A 76 -12.79 7.08 7.19
C ALA A 76 -12.56 6.52 8.60
N THR A 77 -12.15 7.42 9.50
CA THR A 77 -11.93 7.17 10.93
C THR A 77 -12.72 8.20 11.72
N THR A 78 -13.51 7.77 12.70
CA THR A 78 -14.34 8.64 13.55
C THR A 78 -14.05 8.39 15.02
N TYR A 79 -13.64 9.44 15.73
CA TYR A 79 -13.51 9.42 17.19
C TYR A 79 -14.68 10.17 17.82
N THR A 80 -15.25 9.63 18.89
CA THR A 80 -16.26 10.31 19.69
C THR A 80 -15.71 10.60 21.07
N PHE A 81 -15.85 11.84 21.53
CA PHE A 81 -15.44 12.31 22.84
C PHE A 81 -16.62 12.92 23.58
N GLU A 82 -16.69 12.75 24.90
CA GLU A 82 -17.86 13.18 25.65
C GLU A 82 -17.54 13.44 27.12
N ASN A 83 -18.09 14.52 27.67
CA ASN A 83 -18.20 14.76 29.11
C ASN A 83 -19.63 15.23 29.46
N ASP A 84 -19.82 15.77 30.66
CA ASP A 84 -21.09 16.29 31.16
C ASP A 84 -21.58 17.55 30.42
N LYS A 85 -20.67 18.30 29.77
CA LYS A 85 -20.97 19.57 29.10
C LYS A 85 -21.12 19.47 27.59
N VAL A 86 -20.39 18.58 26.94
CA VAL A 86 -20.28 18.53 25.48
C VAL A 86 -20.04 17.12 24.96
N ARG A 87 -20.52 16.85 23.75
CA ARG A 87 -20.12 15.72 22.92
C ARG A 87 -19.48 16.22 21.63
N LEU A 88 -18.35 15.65 21.25
CA LEU A 88 -17.62 15.95 20.02
C LEU A 88 -17.43 14.67 19.22
N CYS A 89 -17.85 14.66 17.96
CA CYS A 89 -17.41 13.65 16.98
C CYS A 89 -16.40 14.30 16.02
N CYS A 90 -15.22 13.70 15.89
CA CYS A 90 -14.17 14.10 14.95
C CYS A 90 -13.99 12.98 13.90
N ARG A 91 -14.33 13.26 12.64
CA ARG A 91 -14.25 12.28 11.54
C ARG A 91 -13.25 12.73 10.48
N PHE A 92 -12.26 11.90 10.22
CA PHE A 92 -11.32 12.03 9.12
C PHE A 92 -11.76 11.14 7.95
N THR A 93 -12.01 11.70 6.78
CA THR A 93 -12.37 10.95 5.56
C THR A 93 -11.31 11.19 4.49
N SER A 94 -10.60 10.13 4.10
CA SER A 94 -9.71 10.11 2.92
C SER A 94 -10.36 9.17 1.90
N PRO A 95 -11.13 9.71 0.94
CA PRO A 95 -12.13 8.90 0.23
C PRO A 95 -11.53 7.78 -0.62
N LEU A 96 -10.35 7.99 -1.24
CA LEU A 96 -9.59 6.98 -2.01
C LEU A 96 -10.47 5.98 -2.80
N ILE A 97 -11.38 6.51 -3.61
CA ILE A 97 -12.40 5.74 -4.32
C ILE A 97 -11.78 5.11 -5.57
N LEU A 98 -11.44 3.82 -5.55
CA LEU A 98 -10.69 3.17 -6.64
C LEU A 98 -11.41 3.15 -8.00
N SER A 99 -12.73 3.36 -8.05
CA SER A 99 -13.43 3.56 -9.33
C SER A 99 -13.23 4.96 -9.93
N ASP A 100 -12.61 5.90 -9.21
CA ASP A 100 -12.38 7.29 -9.59
C ASP A 100 -10.91 7.70 -9.33
N PRO A 101 -10.00 7.52 -10.31
CA PRO A 101 -8.57 7.87 -10.18
C PRO A 101 -8.30 9.33 -9.80
N LEU A 102 -9.22 10.24 -10.14
CA LEU A 102 -9.11 11.63 -9.73
C LEU A 102 -9.32 11.78 -8.22
N LEU A 103 -10.28 11.08 -7.62
CA LEU A 103 -10.50 11.10 -6.17
C LEU A 103 -9.40 10.35 -5.41
N VAL A 104 -8.80 9.31 -6.01
CA VAL A 104 -7.63 8.62 -5.44
C VAL A 104 -6.42 9.52 -5.38
N SER A 105 -6.20 10.37 -6.39
CA SER A 105 -5.06 11.28 -6.42
C SER A 105 -5.32 12.63 -5.78
N ARG A 106 -6.57 13.05 -5.57
CA ARG A 106 -6.90 14.36 -4.97
C ARG A 106 -6.48 14.36 -3.49
N PRO A 107 -5.45 15.14 -3.11
CA PRO A 107 -4.83 15.05 -1.79
C PRO A 107 -5.61 15.88 -0.77
N CYS A 108 -6.90 15.59 -0.59
CA CYS A 108 -7.81 16.31 0.30
C CYS A 108 -8.43 15.34 1.30
N THR A 109 -8.06 15.46 2.58
CA THR A 109 -8.76 14.79 3.68
C THR A 109 -9.79 15.74 4.26
N TYR A 110 -11.02 15.27 4.37
CA TYR A 110 -12.09 15.98 5.06
C TYR A 110 -12.02 15.70 6.54
N ILE A 111 -12.13 16.75 7.36
CA ILE A 111 -12.12 16.66 8.81
C ILE A 111 -13.41 17.29 9.33
N ASP A 112 -14.39 16.45 9.64
CA ASP A 112 -15.68 16.87 10.17
C ASP A 112 -15.65 16.90 11.69
N PHE A 113 -16.07 18.03 12.26
CA PHE A 113 -16.32 18.18 13.68
C PHE A 113 -17.82 18.38 13.89
N MET A 114 -18.44 17.47 14.63
CA MET A 114 -19.83 17.60 15.08
C MET A 114 -19.83 17.85 16.58
N VAL A 115 -20.24 19.05 16.99
CA VAL A 115 -20.35 19.43 18.41
C VAL A 115 -21.80 19.47 18.82
N GLU A 116 -22.14 18.74 19.88
CA GLU A 116 -23.42 18.82 20.57
C GLU A 116 -23.20 19.40 21.97
N LYS A 117 -23.74 20.60 22.20
CA LYS A 117 -23.75 21.23 23.53
C LYS A 117 -24.80 20.53 24.39
N LYS A 118 -24.42 20.09 25.60
CA LYS A 118 -25.36 19.59 26.61
C LYS A 118 -25.77 20.72 27.55
N ASN A 119 -24.79 21.17 28.34
CA ASN A 119 -24.96 22.21 29.36
C ASN A 119 -23.87 23.31 29.24
N ALA A 120 -23.17 23.37 28.10
CA ALA A 120 -22.17 24.39 27.82
C ALA A 120 -22.80 25.66 27.24
N ASP A 121 -22.33 26.83 27.67
CA ASP A 121 -22.75 28.11 27.10
C ASP A 121 -21.99 28.37 25.79
N ASN A 122 -20.66 28.29 25.87
CA ASN A 122 -19.78 28.52 24.73
C ASN A 122 -18.89 27.31 24.46
N VAL A 123 -18.71 27.00 23.18
CA VAL A 123 -17.77 25.98 22.71
C VAL A 123 -16.98 26.57 21.55
N GLN A 124 -15.66 26.56 21.66
CA GLN A 124 -14.74 26.93 20.60
C GLN A 124 -13.84 25.74 20.25
N LEU A 125 -13.72 25.46 18.97
CA LEU A 125 -12.78 24.49 18.42
C LEU A 125 -11.49 25.21 18.00
N ASP A 126 -10.35 24.68 18.43
CA ASP A 126 -9.02 25.04 17.95
C ASP A 126 -8.36 23.80 17.33
N PHE A 127 -7.96 23.90 16.06
CA PHE A 127 -7.26 22.82 15.34
C PHE A 127 -5.97 23.37 14.73
N ILE A 128 -4.85 22.72 15.01
CA ILE A 128 -3.51 23.26 14.75
C ILE A 128 -2.70 22.25 13.96
N VAL A 129 -2.08 22.71 12.88
CA VAL A 129 -1.19 21.93 12.01
C VAL A 129 0.21 22.54 12.06
N SER A 130 1.18 21.80 12.58
CA SER A 130 2.54 22.29 12.82
C SER A 130 3.48 22.09 11.63
N ALA A 131 4.59 22.83 11.60
CA ALA A 131 5.60 22.75 10.54
C ALA A 131 6.22 21.36 10.31
N ASP A 132 6.09 20.44 11.26
CA ASP A 132 6.52 19.03 11.12
C ASP A 132 5.94 18.34 9.86
N LEU A 133 4.81 18.82 9.33
CA LEU A 133 4.20 18.26 8.11
C LEU A 133 4.94 18.64 6.82
N VAL A 134 5.78 19.67 6.83
CA VAL A 134 6.46 20.20 5.62
C VAL A 134 7.98 20.17 5.70
N ARG A 135 8.53 19.66 6.82
CA ARG A 135 9.98 19.51 7.01
C ARG A 135 10.27 18.35 7.97
N GLN A 136 11.36 17.65 7.72
CA GLN A 136 11.89 16.61 8.62
C GLN A 136 12.88 17.17 9.64
N GLU A 137 13.66 18.16 9.23
CA GLU A 137 14.69 18.81 10.01
C GLU A 137 14.31 20.27 10.25
N LYS A 138 14.97 20.91 11.22
CA LYS A 138 14.73 22.32 11.53
C LYS A 138 15.22 23.18 10.36
N ASP A 139 14.29 23.74 9.61
CA ASP A 139 14.51 24.65 8.49
C ASP A 139 13.43 25.74 8.47
N GLU A 140 13.72 26.90 7.88
CA GLU A 140 12.79 28.02 7.86
C GLU A 140 11.53 27.69 7.05
N VAL A 141 10.37 28.01 7.63
CA VAL A 141 9.07 27.87 6.97
C VAL A 141 8.40 29.21 6.78
N ALA A 142 7.67 29.33 5.69
CA ALA A 142 6.81 30.46 5.40
C ALA A 142 5.39 29.97 5.17
N GLY A 143 4.45 30.87 5.44
CA GLY A 143 3.04 30.59 5.22
C GLY A 143 2.27 31.83 4.82
N PHE A 144 1.04 31.59 4.41
CA PHE A 144 0.13 32.59 3.91
C PHE A 144 -1.28 32.23 4.37
N ALA A 145 -2.12 33.23 4.64
CA ALA A 145 -3.54 33.05 4.91
C ALA A 145 -4.37 33.95 3.99
N GLY A 146 -5.49 33.44 3.49
CA GLY A 146 -6.33 34.17 2.57
C GLY A 146 -7.69 33.52 2.36
N THR A 147 -8.43 34.05 1.38
CA THR A 147 -9.70 33.50 0.92
C THR A 147 -9.60 33.15 -0.56
N PHE A 148 -10.33 32.13 -0.99
CA PHE A 148 -10.34 31.73 -2.40
C PHE A 148 -11.75 31.86 -2.98
N LYS A 149 -11.89 32.66 -4.04
CA LYS A 149 -13.15 32.92 -4.78
C LYS A 149 -14.35 33.28 -3.87
N GLN A 150 -14.11 33.84 -2.68
CA GLN A 150 -15.12 34.06 -1.62
C GLN A 150 -15.83 32.78 -1.12
N GLY A 151 -15.32 31.59 -1.45
CA GLY A 151 -15.94 30.30 -1.11
C GLY A 151 -15.45 29.66 0.19
N PHE A 152 -14.19 29.88 0.57
CA PHE A 152 -13.60 29.38 1.82
C PHE A 152 -12.38 30.21 2.23
N SER A 153 -12.03 30.15 3.52
CA SER A 153 -10.76 30.67 4.05
C SER A 153 -9.73 29.55 4.13
N TYR A 154 -8.46 29.88 3.94
CA TYR A 154 -7.38 28.92 4.01
C TYR A 154 -6.10 29.55 4.53
N ALA A 155 -5.21 28.71 5.01
CA ALA A 155 -3.80 29.04 5.13
C ALA A 155 -2.95 27.90 4.57
N SER A 156 -1.74 28.25 4.15
CA SER A 156 -0.74 27.34 3.63
C SER A 156 0.58 27.56 4.33
N MET A 157 1.40 26.52 4.37
CA MET A 157 2.75 26.56 4.93
C MET A 157 3.65 25.63 4.14
N GLY A 158 4.92 26.00 3.98
CA GLY A 158 5.96 25.18 3.34
C GLY A 158 7.34 25.71 3.70
N ARG A 159 8.39 24.95 3.40
CA ARG A 159 9.77 25.44 3.56
C ARG A 159 10.01 26.66 2.68
N MET A 160 10.78 27.62 3.21
CA MET A 160 11.26 28.75 2.41
C MET A 160 12.20 28.30 1.29
N ARG A 161 13.02 27.27 1.56
CA ARG A 161 13.90 26.63 0.57
C ARG A 161 13.25 25.35 0.05
N GLN A 162 12.62 25.47 -1.11
CA GLN A 162 12.00 24.36 -1.80
C GLN A 162 13.05 23.54 -2.55
N GLN A 163 13.09 22.23 -2.28
CA GLN A 163 13.93 21.26 -3.00
C GLN A 163 13.06 20.11 -3.54
N PRO A 164 12.22 20.35 -4.57
CA PRO A 164 11.35 19.32 -5.11
C PRO A 164 12.14 18.07 -5.53
N LEU A 165 11.69 16.92 -5.05
CA LEU A 165 12.33 15.62 -5.25
C LEU A 165 13.79 15.56 -4.73
N GLY A 166 14.22 16.48 -3.87
CA GLY A 166 15.62 16.61 -3.47
C GLY A 166 16.19 15.44 -2.64
N SER A 167 15.34 14.54 -2.17
CA SER A 167 15.72 13.39 -1.35
C SER A 167 15.02 12.11 -1.81
N SER A 168 15.69 10.97 -1.61
CA SER A 168 15.14 9.64 -1.90
C SER A 168 15.59 8.64 -0.84
N GLY A 169 14.75 7.66 -0.52
CA GLY A 169 15.09 6.65 0.47
C GLY A 169 13.90 6.10 1.20
N ASP A 170 14.22 5.28 2.19
CA ASP A 170 13.25 4.83 3.15
C ASP A 170 13.28 5.69 4.42
N HIS A 171 12.20 5.66 5.19
CA HIS A 171 12.03 6.53 6.37
C HIS A 171 12.22 8.02 6.11
N THR A 172 12.20 8.46 4.85
CA THR A 172 12.14 9.87 4.43
C THR A 172 10.67 10.30 4.31
N THR A 173 10.37 11.53 4.70
CA THR A 173 9.06 12.17 4.46
C THR A 173 9.22 13.28 3.45
N ILE A 174 8.13 13.85 2.95
CA ILE A 174 8.24 15.02 2.10
C ILE A 174 8.83 16.21 2.87
N ASP A 175 9.75 16.90 2.21
CA ASP A 175 10.37 18.13 2.68
C ASP A 175 10.33 19.21 1.59
N TRP A 176 9.32 19.16 0.72
CA TRP A 176 9.01 20.19 -0.27
C TRP A 176 7.50 20.31 -0.46
N GLY A 177 7.06 21.29 -1.23
CA GLY A 177 5.65 21.61 -1.39
C GLY A 177 5.06 22.32 -0.18
N TYR A 178 3.74 22.26 -0.10
CA TYR A 178 2.94 23.06 0.83
C TYR A 178 1.78 22.25 1.40
N VAL A 179 1.62 22.32 2.71
CA VAL A 179 0.38 21.90 3.39
C VAL A 179 -0.62 23.05 3.36
N TYR A 180 -1.90 22.72 3.18
CA TYR A 180 -3.03 23.65 3.21
C TYR A 180 -4.05 23.17 4.24
N LEU A 181 -4.54 24.10 5.06
CA LEU A 181 -5.76 23.91 5.84
C LEU A 181 -6.79 24.90 5.33
N ALA A 182 -7.98 24.41 4.99
CA ALA A 182 -9.09 25.22 4.54
C ALA A 182 -10.32 25.00 5.41
N GLY A 183 -11.05 26.06 5.70
CA GLY A 183 -12.28 26.04 6.50
C GLY A 183 -13.42 26.74 5.78
N ASN A 184 -14.64 26.28 6.04
CA ASN A 184 -15.85 26.96 5.60
C ASN A 184 -16.06 28.31 6.32
N ASP A 185 -17.20 28.94 6.08
CA ASP A 185 -17.61 30.22 6.68
C ASP A 185 -17.72 30.21 8.23
N LYS A 186 -17.69 29.04 8.87
CA LYS A 186 -17.71 28.90 10.34
C LYS A 186 -16.32 28.89 10.97
N SER A 187 -15.26 28.87 10.16
CA SER A 187 -13.89 28.71 10.62
C SER A 187 -13.02 29.89 10.17
N THR A 188 -12.23 30.41 11.09
CA THR A 188 -11.17 31.37 10.79
C THR A 188 -9.85 30.61 10.69
N ILE A 189 -9.21 30.67 9.53
CA ILE A 189 -7.92 30.03 9.28
C ILE A 189 -6.81 31.09 9.25
N THR A 190 -5.75 30.89 10.02
CA THR A 190 -4.59 31.78 10.09
C THR A 190 -3.28 31.02 9.99
N TYR A 191 -2.23 31.72 9.53
CA TYR A 191 -0.85 31.27 9.67
C TYR A 191 -0.21 32.00 10.85
N ASP A 192 0.24 31.24 11.83
CA ASP A 192 0.95 31.71 13.01
C ASP A 192 2.45 31.55 12.80
N ALA A 193 3.09 32.62 12.32
CA ALA A 193 4.53 32.62 12.02
C ALA A 193 5.40 32.41 13.27
N ALA A 194 4.94 32.83 14.45
CA ALA A 194 5.73 32.72 15.69
C ALA A 194 5.84 31.27 16.17
N ASN A 195 4.81 30.46 15.92
CA ASN A 195 4.77 29.05 16.29
C ASN A 195 4.92 28.10 15.09
N GLU A 196 5.18 28.63 13.89
CA GLU A 196 5.33 27.87 12.65
C GLU A 196 4.17 26.88 12.44
N ALA A 197 2.94 27.39 12.54
CA ALA A 197 1.74 26.57 12.51
C ALA A 197 0.60 27.23 11.74
N ILE A 198 -0.27 26.41 11.15
CA ILE A 198 -1.58 26.84 10.66
C ILE A 198 -2.61 26.57 11.75
N ARG A 199 -3.45 27.57 12.05
CA ARG A 199 -4.50 27.46 13.07
C ARG A 199 -5.87 27.63 12.44
N CYS A 200 -6.80 26.80 12.86
CA CYS A 200 -8.22 26.98 12.66
C CYS A 200 -8.88 27.29 13.99
N GLN A 201 -9.72 28.33 14.03
CA GLN A 201 -10.61 28.62 15.15
C GLN A 201 -12.07 28.65 14.67
N ALA A 202 -12.95 27.90 15.32
CA ALA A 202 -14.39 27.98 15.10
C ALA A 202 -15.10 28.27 16.43
N ALA A 203 -15.52 29.52 16.62
CA ALA A 203 -16.13 30.01 17.85
C ALA A 203 -17.63 29.74 17.92
N ASN A 204 -18.19 29.66 19.14
CA ASN A 204 -19.60 29.43 19.40
C ASN A 204 -20.21 28.22 18.66
N LEU A 205 -19.41 27.17 18.43
CA LEU A 205 -19.80 26.04 17.60
C LEU A 205 -20.94 25.23 18.27
N ASN A 206 -22.04 25.05 17.53
CA ASN A 206 -23.10 24.10 17.84
C ASN A 206 -23.54 23.47 16.50
N GLY A 207 -23.39 22.15 16.35
CA GLY A 207 -23.54 21.43 15.09
C GLY A 207 -22.21 21.21 14.37
N GLN A 208 -22.26 21.13 13.03
CA GLN A 208 -21.13 20.70 12.20
C GLN A 208 -20.28 21.86 11.67
N THR A 209 -18.96 21.66 11.68
CA THR A 209 -18.02 22.36 10.79
C THR A 209 -17.11 21.34 10.10
N THR A 210 -16.61 21.69 8.90
CA THR A 210 -15.71 20.82 8.13
C THR A 210 -14.48 21.61 7.74
N LEU A 211 -13.32 21.00 7.96
CA LEU A 211 -12.04 21.44 7.41
C LEU A 211 -11.59 20.51 6.28
N ILE A 212 -10.76 21.03 5.39
CA ILE A 212 -10.02 20.25 4.42
C ILE A 212 -8.54 20.43 4.70
N LEU A 213 -7.85 19.34 5.02
CA LEU A 213 -6.40 19.27 5.07
C LEU A 213 -5.90 18.71 3.74
N ALA A 214 -5.02 19.46 3.08
CA ALA A 214 -4.50 19.09 1.77
C ALA A 214 -3.00 19.32 1.65
N TYR A 215 -2.38 18.67 0.66
CA TYR A 215 -0.96 18.81 0.39
C TYR A 215 -0.72 18.97 -1.12
N ASP A 216 0.06 19.98 -1.51
CA ASP A 216 0.57 20.15 -2.88
C ASP A 216 2.07 19.87 -2.87
N ASP A 217 2.47 18.75 -3.46
CA ASP A 217 3.86 18.34 -3.55
C ASP A 217 4.61 19.03 -4.70
N LEU A 218 3.97 19.87 -5.53
CA LEU A 218 4.53 20.57 -6.70
C LEU A 218 5.04 19.67 -7.84
N ALA A 219 5.83 18.66 -7.49
CA ALA A 219 6.34 17.56 -8.28
C ALA A 219 6.28 16.28 -7.44
N SER A 220 5.79 15.21 -8.05
CA SER A 220 5.45 13.97 -7.36
C SER A 220 6.51 12.89 -7.56
N ILE A 221 6.89 12.66 -8.82
CA ILE A 221 7.79 11.58 -9.23
C ILE A 221 8.69 12.10 -10.35
N ASN A 222 9.97 11.74 -10.32
CA ASN A 222 10.79 11.77 -11.52
C ASN A 222 10.56 10.46 -12.27
N TYR A 223 9.89 10.52 -13.41
CA TYR A 223 9.56 9.36 -14.23
C TYR A 223 10.43 9.39 -15.47
N PHE A 224 11.51 8.60 -15.48
CA PHE A 224 12.47 8.49 -16.59
C PHE A 224 12.98 9.86 -17.09
N GLY A 225 13.34 10.74 -16.14
CA GLY A 225 13.88 12.08 -16.40
C GLY A 225 12.84 13.19 -16.39
N GLU A 226 11.55 12.87 -16.50
CA GLU A 226 10.47 13.86 -16.52
C GLU A 226 9.89 14.08 -15.12
N TRP A 227 9.77 15.35 -14.72
CA TRP A 227 9.12 15.71 -13.46
C TRP A 227 7.61 15.66 -13.65
N ARG A 228 7.00 14.60 -13.13
CA ARG A 228 5.56 14.39 -13.20
C ARG A 228 4.87 14.96 -11.96
N LYS A 229 3.72 15.57 -12.18
CA LYS A 229 2.79 15.96 -11.12
C LYS A 229 1.81 14.83 -10.85
N ALA A 230 1.18 14.87 -9.67
CA ALA A 230 0.13 13.94 -9.31
C ALA A 230 -1.05 14.03 -10.29
N TYR A 231 -1.73 12.89 -10.49
CA TYR A 231 -2.81 12.73 -11.46
C TYR A 231 -3.95 13.76 -11.30
N TRP A 232 -4.21 14.26 -10.09
CA TRP A 232 -5.25 15.28 -9.85
C TRP A 232 -5.05 16.56 -10.66
N THR A 233 -3.80 16.88 -11.02
CA THR A 233 -3.44 18.06 -11.81
C THR A 233 -3.86 17.97 -13.28
N THR A 234 -4.30 16.80 -13.74
CA THR A 234 -4.94 16.63 -15.07
C THR A 234 -6.28 17.37 -15.15
N LYS A 235 -6.93 17.62 -14.01
CA LYS A 235 -8.22 18.31 -13.93
C LYS A 235 -8.14 19.67 -13.25
N TYR A 236 -7.43 19.76 -12.12
CA TYR A 236 -7.35 21.02 -11.35
C TYR A 236 -6.01 21.69 -11.61
N LYS A 237 -6.02 23.00 -11.92
CA LYS A 237 -4.78 23.73 -12.22
C LYS A 237 -3.98 24.06 -10.97
N THR A 238 -4.66 24.19 -9.83
CA THR A 238 -4.06 24.51 -8.54
C THR A 238 -4.70 23.69 -7.42
N ILE A 239 -3.98 23.50 -6.31
CA ILE A 239 -4.51 22.85 -5.13
C ILE A 239 -5.74 23.57 -4.54
N LEU A 240 -5.83 24.90 -4.67
CA LEU A 240 -7.01 25.66 -4.24
C LEU A 240 -8.25 25.35 -5.08
N GLU A 241 -8.09 25.04 -6.37
CA GLU A 241 -9.19 24.54 -7.21
C GLU A 241 -9.61 23.12 -6.79
N ALA A 242 -8.65 22.26 -6.43
CA ALA A 242 -8.94 20.92 -5.92
C ALA A 242 -9.68 20.97 -4.57
N ILE A 243 -9.26 21.85 -3.64
CA ILE A 243 -9.94 22.12 -2.36
C ILE A 243 -11.34 22.70 -2.61
N SER A 244 -11.46 23.65 -3.53
CA SER A 244 -12.77 24.22 -3.92
C SER A 244 -13.71 23.14 -4.44
N ALA A 245 -13.22 22.23 -5.27
CA ALA A 245 -14.00 21.11 -5.77
C ALA A 245 -14.37 20.14 -4.65
N ALA A 246 -13.46 19.87 -3.73
CA ALA A 246 -13.71 18.99 -2.59
C ALA A 246 -14.84 19.52 -1.69
N PHE A 247 -14.91 20.83 -1.42
CA PHE A 247 -16.09 21.43 -0.76
C PHE A 247 -17.35 21.33 -1.62
N ALA A 248 -17.27 21.61 -2.93
CA ALA A 248 -18.42 21.62 -3.82
C ALA A 248 -19.06 20.23 -4.01
N ASP A 249 -18.25 19.17 -4.08
CA ASP A 249 -18.70 17.79 -4.28
C ASP A 249 -18.78 16.95 -2.99
N GLN A 250 -18.54 17.56 -1.82
CA GLN A 250 -18.47 16.89 -0.52
C GLN A 250 -19.61 15.89 -0.28
N LYS A 251 -20.86 16.31 -0.45
CA LYS A 251 -22.04 15.43 -0.23
C LYS A 251 -22.03 14.20 -1.14
N LYS A 252 -21.59 14.37 -2.40
CA LYS A 252 -21.47 13.27 -3.35
C LYS A 252 -20.35 12.32 -2.93
N VAL A 253 -19.19 12.86 -2.58
CA VAL A 253 -18.03 12.06 -2.14
C VAL A 253 -18.36 11.27 -0.87
N TYR A 254 -19.04 11.88 0.11
CA TYR A 254 -19.45 11.18 1.33
C TYR A 254 -20.43 10.05 1.07
N LYS A 255 -21.36 10.25 0.12
CA LYS A 255 -22.25 9.18 -0.31
C LYS A 255 -21.48 8.03 -0.93
N GLN A 256 -20.57 8.30 -1.88
CA GLN A 256 -19.74 7.27 -2.52
C GLN A 256 -18.84 6.54 -1.51
N ALA A 257 -18.23 7.28 -0.60
CA ALA A 257 -17.40 6.73 0.48
C ALA A 257 -18.22 5.79 1.38
N SER A 258 -19.41 6.22 1.81
CA SER A 258 -20.31 5.40 2.62
C SER A 258 -20.81 4.15 1.88
N GLU A 259 -21.06 4.25 0.57
CA GLU A 259 -21.47 3.10 -0.26
C GLU A 259 -20.35 2.05 -0.31
N ILE A 260 -19.11 2.47 -0.57
CA ILE A 260 -17.93 1.59 -0.58
C ILE A 260 -17.65 1.01 0.80
N ASP A 261 -17.75 1.81 1.87
CA ASP A 261 -17.59 1.34 3.24
C ASP A 261 -18.57 0.20 3.55
N CYS A 262 -19.85 0.39 3.21
CA CYS A 262 -20.89 -0.63 3.41
C CYS A 262 -20.67 -1.86 2.54
N GLU A 263 -20.26 -1.68 1.29
CA GLU A 263 -20.01 -2.77 0.34
C GLU A 263 -18.85 -3.65 0.79
N ILE A 264 -17.70 -3.05 1.14
CA ILE A 264 -16.52 -3.77 1.62
C ILE A 264 -16.85 -4.53 2.90
N GLU A 265 -17.49 -3.87 3.89
CA GLU A 265 -17.84 -4.51 5.15
C GLU A 265 -18.82 -5.68 4.94
N ALA A 266 -19.88 -5.49 4.14
CA ALA A 266 -20.86 -6.54 3.88
C ALA A 266 -20.28 -7.73 3.12
N LYS A 267 -19.50 -7.49 2.05
CA LYS A 267 -18.84 -8.54 1.28
C LYS A 267 -17.85 -9.32 2.15
N ALA A 268 -17.03 -8.62 2.94
CA ALA A 268 -16.06 -9.25 3.81
C ALA A 268 -16.73 -10.13 4.86
N LYS A 269 -17.79 -9.63 5.52
CA LYS A 269 -18.53 -10.42 6.51
C LYS A 269 -19.14 -11.67 5.92
N LYS A 270 -19.71 -11.57 4.71
CA LYS A 270 -20.27 -12.73 4.00
C LYS A 270 -19.20 -13.80 3.72
N ILE A 271 -17.98 -13.38 3.36
CA ILE A 271 -16.89 -14.28 2.99
C ILE A 271 -16.23 -14.87 4.24
N GLY A 272 -15.74 -14.04 5.16
CA GLY A 272 -14.85 -14.48 6.25
C GLY A 272 -15.23 -13.96 7.63
N GLY A 273 -16.45 -13.44 7.82
CA GLY A 273 -16.95 -12.94 9.10
C GLY A 273 -16.40 -11.56 9.50
N ASP A 274 -16.67 -11.16 10.75
CA ASP A 274 -16.30 -9.84 11.28
C ASP A 274 -14.77 -9.65 11.34
N GLU A 275 -14.01 -10.72 11.55
CA GLU A 275 -12.55 -10.70 11.54
C GLU A 275 -12.00 -10.36 10.15
N TYR A 276 -12.58 -10.93 9.09
CA TYR A 276 -12.17 -10.60 7.74
C TYR A 276 -12.55 -9.17 7.36
N ALA A 277 -13.75 -8.73 7.75
CA ALA A 277 -14.20 -7.36 7.55
C ALA A 277 -13.29 -6.34 8.24
N PHE A 278 -12.83 -6.64 9.45
CA PHE A 278 -11.86 -5.82 10.16
C PHE A 278 -10.54 -5.68 9.38
N LEU A 279 -9.99 -6.78 8.87
CA LEU A 279 -8.76 -6.75 8.09
C LEU A 279 -8.92 -5.94 6.79
N CYS A 280 -10.00 -6.15 6.03
CA CYS A 280 -10.26 -5.38 4.81
C CYS A 280 -10.41 -3.87 5.09
N VAL A 281 -11.16 -3.51 6.13
CA VAL A 281 -11.36 -2.11 6.53
C VAL A 281 -10.03 -1.43 6.89
N MET A 282 -9.17 -2.11 7.66
CA MET A 282 -7.88 -1.56 8.07
C MET A 282 -6.88 -1.48 6.92
N SER A 283 -6.94 -2.41 5.95
CA SER A 283 -5.99 -2.48 4.84
C SER A 283 -6.32 -1.60 3.64
N TYR A 284 -7.58 -1.17 3.46
CA TYR A 284 -8.01 -0.46 2.24
C TYR A 284 -7.22 0.82 1.97
N ARG A 285 -7.35 1.85 2.83
CA ARG A 285 -6.61 3.11 2.67
C ARG A 285 -5.11 2.95 2.82
N HIS A 286 -4.69 2.03 3.69
CA HIS A 286 -3.28 1.69 3.91
C HIS A 286 -2.61 1.29 2.59
N ALA A 287 -3.16 0.29 1.89
CA ALA A 287 -2.56 -0.24 0.67
C ALA A 287 -2.53 0.81 -0.45
N ILE A 288 -3.59 1.61 -0.58
CA ILE A 288 -3.67 2.66 -1.60
C ILE A 288 -2.64 3.75 -1.33
N ALA A 289 -2.54 4.23 -0.09
CA ALA A 289 -1.62 5.30 0.30
C ALA A 289 -0.13 4.90 0.26
N ALA A 290 0.20 3.63 0.00
CA ALA A 290 1.56 3.22 -0.30
C ALA A 290 1.98 3.52 -1.75
N HIS A 291 1.13 4.17 -2.54
CA HIS A 291 1.38 4.47 -3.95
C HIS A 291 1.26 5.96 -4.27
N LYS A 292 1.92 6.37 -5.35
CA LYS A 292 1.70 7.65 -6.01
C LYS A 292 1.09 7.45 -7.39
N LEU A 293 0.04 8.23 -7.69
CA LEU A 293 -0.64 8.21 -8.98
C LEU A 293 -0.23 9.43 -9.83
N ILE A 294 0.31 9.18 -11.01
CA ILE A 294 0.73 10.18 -12.00
C ILE A 294 0.23 9.79 -13.40
N THR A 295 0.55 10.58 -14.41
CA THR A 295 0.47 10.16 -15.82
C THR A 295 1.84 10.09 -16.47
N ASP A 296 1.98 9.24 -17.49
CA ASP A 296 3.10 9.31 -18.43
C ASP A 296 2.85 10.37 -19.53
N GLU A 297 3.77 10.45 -20.49
CA GLU A 297 3.77 11.39 -21.62
C GLU A 297 2.56 11.23 -22.53
N ASP A 298 2.02 10.01 -22.61
CA ASP A 298 0.86 9.65 -23.42
C ASP A 298 -0.44 9.73 -22.61
N GLN A 299 -0.39 10.30 -21.41
CA GLN A 299 -1.50 10.43 -20.46
C GLN A 299 -2.05 9.10 -19.95
N ASN A 300 -1.28 8.01 -20.07
CA ASN A 300 -1.64 6.77 -19.41
C ASN A 300 -1.44 6.91 -17.90
N LEU A 301 -2.27 6.21 -17.15
CA LEU A 301 -2.16 6.13 -15.69
C LEU A 301 -0.90 5.36 -15.30
N ILE A 302 -0.09 5.95 -14.42
CA ILE A 302 1.08 5.31 -13.79
C ILE A 302 0.86 5.29 -12.29
N PHE A 303 1.03 4.12 -11.67
CA PHE A 303 0.71 3.90 -10.27
C PHE A 303 1.87 3.18 -9.59
N LEU A 304 2.68 3.95 -8.87
CA LEU A 304 3.97 3.52 -8.37
C LEU A 304 3.92 3.34 -6.87
N SER A 305 4.11 2.12 -6.38
CA SER A 305 4.29 1.85 -4.95
C SER A 305 5.66 2.33 -4.49
N LYS A 306 5.74 2.81 -3.25
CA LYS A 306 6.99 2.83 -2.49
C LYS A 306 7.06 1.57 -1.63
N GLU A 307 8.20 0.90 -1.67
CA GLU A 307 8.52 -0.20 -0.77
C GLU A 307 8.86 0.35 0.62
N ASN A 308 7.82 0.58 1.42
CA ASN A 308 7.93 1.16 2.77
C ASN A 308 8.59 0.20 3.77
N ASP A 309 9.48 0.74 4.61
CA ASP A 309 10.19 0.02 5.70
C ASP A 309 11.05 -1.17 5.22
N SER A 310 11.76 -0.94 4.11
CA SER A 310 12.69 -1.85 3.45
C SER A 310 13.89 -1.02 2.95
N ASN A 311 14.00 -0.75 1.65
CA ASN A 311 15.03 0.08 1.03
C ASN A 311 14.47 1.32 0.30
N GLY A 312 13.14 1.46 0.25
CA GLY A 312 12.45 2.56 -0.42
C GLY A 312 12.39 2.45 -1.95
N CYS A 313 12.60 1.26 -2.53
CA CYS A 313 12.42 1.02 -3.96
C CYS A 313 11.05 1.51 -4.45
N ILE A 314 10.99 1.94 -5.71
CA ILE A 314 9.76 2.39 -6.36
C ILE A 314 9.39 1.48 -7.52
N GLY A 315 8.10 1.14 -7.60
CA GLY A 315 7.59 0.24 -8.63
C GLY A 315 8.16 -1.18 -8.52
N THR A 316 8.47 -1.63 -7.30
CA THR A 316 8.98 -2.98 -7.06
C THR A 316 7.94 -4.03 -7.47
N VAL A 317 8.34 -5.02 -8.28
CA VAL A 317 7.44 -5.99 -8.91
C VAL A 317 6.88 -6.98 -7.89
N ASP A 318 7.73 -7.56 -7.06
CA ASP A 318 7.35 -8.51 -6.00
C ASP A 318 6.58 -7.87 -4.83
N VAL A 319 6.56 -6.53 -4.75
CA VAL A 319 5.69 -5.74 -3.87
C VAL A 319 4.36 -5.40 -4.56
N SER A 320 4.40 -5.15 -5.88
CA SER A 320 3.20 -4.87 -6.68
C SER A 320 2.31 -6.10 -6.78
N TYR A 321 2.90 -7.27 -7.04
CA TYR A 321 2.21 -8.56 -7.17
C TYR A 321 1.27 -8.90 -6.01
N PRO A 322 1.71 -8.92 -4.73
CA PRO A 322 0.81 -9.17 -3.61
C PRO A 322 -0.27 -8.11 -3.44
N SER A 323 -0.05 -6.88 -3.90
CA SER A 323 -1.00 -5.77 -3.74
C SER A 323 -2.18 -5.82 -4.72
N VAL A 324 -2.01 -6.51 -5.85
CA VAL A 324 -2.97 -6.59 -6.96
C VAL A 324 -4.40 -6.93 -6.54
N PRO A 325 -4.67 -7.85 -5.58
CA PRO A 325 -6.03 -8.27 -5.29
C PRO A 325 -6.99 -7.13 -4.98
N LEU A 326 -6.56 -6.12 -4.22
CA LEU A 326 -7.37 -4.94 -3.93
C LEU A 326 -7.74 -4.18 -5.21
N PHE A 327 -6.73 -3.79 -5.99
CA PHE A 327 -6.93 -2.91 -7.14
C PHE A 327 -7.72 -3.60 -8.26
N MET A 328 -7.53 -4.91 -8.37
CA MET A 328 -8.18 -5.72 -9.38
C MET A 328 -9.69 -5.86 -9.18
N LEU A 329 -10.20 -5.72 -7.95
CA LEU A 329 -11.63 -5.67 -7.67
C LEU A 329 -12.34 -4.47 -8.33
N TYR A 330 -11.60 -3.42 -8.68
CA TYR A 330 -12.17 -2.13 -9.12
C TYR A 330 -11.76 -1.72 -10.52
N ASN A 331 -10.46 -1.67 -10.82
CA ASN A 331 -9.98 -1.09 -12.07
C ASN A 331 -8.61 -1.67 -12.48
N THR A 332 -8.58 -2.36 -13.61
CA THR A 332 -7.38 -2.97 -14.22
C THR A 332 -6.32 -1.93 -14.59
N GLU A 333 -6.68 -0.65 -14.80
CA GLU A 333 -5.72 0.40 -15.13
C GLU A 333 -4.68 0.64 -14.04
N TYR A 334 -4.98 0.38 -12.77
CA TYR A 334 -3.96 0.46 -11.71
C TYR A 334 -2.86 -0.58 -11.90
N ILE A 335 -3.23 -1.80 -12.30
CA ILE A 335 -2.28 -2.90 -12.50
C ILE A 335 -1.46 -2.63 -13.75
N LYS A 336 -2.10 -2.15 -14.84
CA LYS A 336 -1.36 -1.65 -16.00
C LYS A 336 -0.40 -0.52 -15.62
N GLY A 337 -0.82 0.39 -14.73
CA GLY A 337 0.00 1.47 -14.20
C GLY A 337 1.20 1.02 -13.36
N MET A 338 1.13 -0.16 -12.73
CA MET A 338 2.25 -0.81 -12.06
C MET A 338 3.18 -1.54 -13.04
N LEU A 339 2.62 -2.09 -14.14
CA LEU A 339 3.35 -2.86 -15.15
C LEU A 339 4.15 -1.99 -16.13
N ARG A 340 3.58 -0.86 -16.60
CA ARG A 340 4.19 0.04 -17.61
C ARG A 340 5.63 0.47 -17.28
N PRO A 341 5.96 0.91 -16.05
CA PRO A 341 7.33 1.32 -15.72
C PRO A 341 8.35 0.19 -15.88
N ILE A 342 7.98 -1.04 -15.52
CA ILE A 342 8.86 -2.21 -15.58
C ILE A 342 9.11 -2.62 -17.02
N PHE A 343 8.07 -2.65 -17.86
CA PHE A 343 8.25 -2.87 -19.30
C PHE A 343 9.15 -1.80 -19.93
N ARG A 344 8.97 -0.53 -19.56
CA ARG A 344 9.81 0.58 -20.06
C ARG A 344 11.26 0.42 -19.64
N PHE A 345 11.53 0.07 -18.38
CA PHE A 345 12.89 -0.11 -17.91
C PHE A 345 13.57 -1.36 -18.52
N ALA A 346 12.83 -2.45 -18.70
CA ALA A 346 13.33 -3.66 -19.34
C ALA A 346 13.71 -3.48 -20.83
N ASP A 347 13.20 -2.43 -21.47
CA ASP A 347 13.54 -2.06 -22.86
C ASP A 347 14.74 -1.09 -22.96
N CYS A 348 15.24 -0.59 -21.83
CA CYS A 348 16.39 0.32 -21.82
C CYS A 348 17.72 -0.42 -22.07
N ASP A 349 18.65 0.21 -22.80
CA ASP A 349 19.96 -0.37 -23.16
C ASP A 349 20.78 -0.91 -21.98
N VAL A 350 20.63 -0.29 -20.80
CA VAL A 350 21.34 -0.71 -19.57
C VAL A 350 20.90 -2.11 -19.10
N TRP A 351 19.69 -2.54 -19.44
CA TRP A 351 19.11 -3.81 -19.00
C TRP A 351 19.34 -4.88 -20.07
N THR A 352 20.39 -5.68 -19.88
CA THR A 352 20.82 -6.69 -20.87
C THR A 352 20.35 -8.11 -20.53
N TYR A 353 19.54 -8.28 -19.50
CA TYR A 353 19.07 -9.58 -19.04
C TYR A 353 17.82 -10.05 -19.77
N ASP A 354 17.63 -11.37 -19.82
CA ASP A 354 16.46 -12.04 -20.39
C ASP A 354 15.32 -12.26 -19.36
N PHE A 355 15.40 -11.59 -18.21
CA PHE A 355 14.42 -11.60 -17.13
C PHE A 355 13.95 -10.19 -16.74
N ALA A 356 12.85 -10.11 -15.98
CA ALA A 356 12.23 -8.85 -15.57
C ALA A 356 13.07 -8.13 -14.49
N PRO A 357 13.18 -6.79 -14.54
CA PRO A 357 13.79 -6.04 -13.47
C PRO A 357 12.92 -6.06 -12.20
N HIS A 358 13.57 -5.97 -11.04
CA HIS A 358 12.95 -5.99 -9.71
C HIS A 358 12.18 -4.70 -9.40
N ASP A 359 12.76 -3.55 -9.74
CA ASP A 359 12.18 -2.23 -9.49
C ASP A 359 12.58 -1.25 -10.61
N VAL A 360 12.08 -0.02 -10.52
CA VAL A 360 12.46 1.07 -11.44
C VAL A 360 13.16 2.22 -10.72
N GLY A 361 13.68 2.02 -9.51
CA GLY A 361 14.48 3.00 -8.80
C GLY A 361 14.20 3.08 -7.31
N ARG A 362 14.49 4.25 -6.72
CA ARG A 362 14.19 4.54 -5.32
C ARG A 362 13.27 5.75 -5.20
N TYR A 363 12.16 5.62 -4.47
CA TYR A 363 11.14 6.66 -4.38
C TYR A 363 11.75 8.01 -3.93
N PRO A 364 11.42 9.14 -4.58
CA PRO A 364 10.41 9.34 -5.64
C PRO A 364 10.96 9.27 -7.09
N TYR A 365 12.07 8.58 -7.34
CA TYR A 365 12.72 8.47 -8.66
C TYR A 365 12.50 7.10 -9.30
N ALA A 366 11.67 7.07 -10.34
CA ALA A 366 11.42 5.91 -11.20
C ALA A 366 12.23 6.04 -12.50
N TRP A 367 13.54 5.80 -12.43
CA TRP A 367 14.47 5.99 -13.56
C TRP A 367 15.61 4.96 -13.62
N GLY A 368 15.37 3.77 -13.09
CA GLY A 368 16.21 2.59 -13.26
C GLY A 368 16.49 1.85 -11.97
N GLN A 369 16.56 0.52 -12.07
CA GLN A 369 16.62 -0.39 -10.93
C GLN A 369 17.75 -0.05 -9.96
N VAL A 370 17.49 -0.15 -8.64
CA VAL A 370 18.53 0.03 -7.60
C VAL A 370 18.83 -1.23 -6.81
N TYR A 371 17.94 -2.22 -6.82
CA TYR A 371 18.23 -3.56 -6.29
C TYR A 371 19.17 -4.32 -7.25
N GLY A 372 19.93 -5.30 -6.75
CA GLY A 372 20.76 -6.16 -7.62
C GLY A 372 21.89 -5.45 -8.39
N ARG A 373 22.38 -4.31 -7.90
CA ARG A 373 23.54 -3.61 -8.47
C ARG A 373 24.83 -4.43 -8.31
N SER A 374 25.78 -4.24 -9.22
CA SER A 374 27.07 -4.93 -9.19
C SER A 374 27.91 -4.51 -7.98
N ASP A 375 28.84 -5.37 -7.55
CA ASP A 375 29.78 -5.05 -6.47
C ASP A 375 30.67 -3.84 -6.81
N GLU A 376 30.90 -3.56 -8.10
CA GLU A 376 31.58 -2.34 -8.54
C GLU A 376 30.71 -1.12 -8.31
N GLU A 377 29.45 -1.16 -8.74
CA GLU A 377 28.52 -0.02 -8.60
C GLU A 377 28.17 0.26 -7.13
N ASN A 378 28.05 -0.78 -6.30
CA ASN A 378 27.87 -0.65 -4.86
C ASN A 378 29.09 0.02 -4.17
N ARG A 379 30.31 -0.17 -4.70
CA ARG A 379 31.50 0.55 -4.21
C ARG A 379 31.57 1.99 -4.73
N ARG A 380 31.00 2.27 -5.90
CA ARG A 380 31.01 3.60 -6.54
C ARG A 380 29.96 4.53 -5.95
N PHE A 381 28.76 4.04 -5.64
CA PHE A 381 27.65 4.86 -5.18
C PHE A 381 27.13 4.45 -3.80
N ARG A 382 27.09 5.41 -2.89
CA ARG A 382 26.59 5.28 -1.52
C ARG A 382 25.06 5.18 -1.50
N SER A 383 24.53 4.18 -0.81
CA SER A 383 23.09 3.89 -0.76
C SER A 383 22.35 4.53 0.43
N ASP A 384 22.96 5.46 1.16
CA ASP A 384 22.33 6.09 2.33
C ASP A 384 20.99 6.76 1.96
N ASN A 385 20.08 6.84 2.95
CA ASN A 385 18.85 7.60 2.81
C ASN A 385 19.14 9.07 2.49
N GLN A 386 18.18 9.72 1.81
CA GLN A 386 18.25 11.06 1.23
C GLN A 386 19.08 11.18 -0.06
N PHE A 387 19.98 10.24 -0.38
CA PHE A 387 20.73 10.30 -1.65
C PHE A 387 19.85 9.93 -2.85
N VAL A 388 20.21 10.43 -4.03
CA VAL A 388 19.48 10.15 -5.27
C VAL A 388 20.38 9.32 -6.17
N TYR A 389 19.91 8.13 -6.55
CA TYR A 389 20.65 7.23 -7.44
C TYR A 389 20.83 7.84 -8.83
N PRO A 390 21.89 7.49 -9.56
CA PRO A 390 22.05 7.91 -10.95
C PRO A 390 20.85 7.50 -11.82
N PRO A 391 20.56 8.25 -12.90
CA PRO A 391 19.51 7.92 -13.86
C PRO A 391 19.93 6.73 -14.74
N TYR A 392 19.91 5.52 -14.18
CA TYR A 392 20.44 4.33 -14.83
C TYR A 392 19.75 4.00 -16.16
N TYR A 393 18.49 4.41 -16.37
CA TYR A 393 17.80 4.25 -17.66
C TYR A 393 18.53 4.88 -18.86
N MET A 394 19.40 5.86 -18.63
CA MET A 394 20.18 6.52 -19.70
C MET A 394 21.50 5.81 -20.02
N TYR A 395 21.88 4.80 -19.24
CA TYR A 395 23.21 4.20 -19.36
C TYR A 395 23.22 3.22 -20.54
N PRO A 396 24.30 3.18 -21.34
CA PRO A 396 24.38 2.24 -22.45
C PRO A 396 24.59 0.80 -21.95
N SER A 397 24.29 -0.16 -22.82
CA SER A 397 24.69 -1.55 -22.61
C SER A 397 26.20 -1.68 -22.32
N GLY A 398 26.57 -2.60 -21.44
CA GLY A 398 27.98 -2.81 -21.03
C GLY A 398 28.47 -1.86 -19.92
N SER A 399 27.60 -1.01 -19.37
CA SER A 399 27.94 -0.13 -18.23
C SER A 399 28.17 -0.87 -16.91
N ASN A 400 27.92 -2.19 -16.84
CA ASN A 400 28.13 -3.04 -15.65
C ASN A 400 27.47 -2.54 -14.36
N VAL A 401 26.32 -1.86 -14.49
CA VAL A 401 25.53 -1.35 -13.35
C VAL A 401 25.00 -2.51 -12.49
N TYR A 402 24.60 -3.61 -13.11
CA TYR A 402 23.91 -4.72 -12.46
C TYR A 402 24.78 -5.97 -12.34
N GLY A 403 24.55 -6.74 -11.28
CA GLY A 403 25.13 -8.06 -11.07
C GLY A 403 24.03 -9.11 -10.90
N LEU A 404 24.34 -10.38 -11.17
CA LEU A 404 23.35 -11.47 -11.10
C LEU A 404 23.06 -11.96 -9.67
N ARG A 405 24.00 -11.78 -8.74
CA ARG A 405 23.97 -12.42 -7.40
C ARG A 405 22.69 -12.10 -6.62
N ASP A 406 22.30 -10.83 -6.65
CA ASP A 406 21.22 -10.29 -5.83
C ASP A 406 20.01 -9.95 -6.73
N GLN A 407 19.77 -10.69 -7.81
CA GLN A 407 18.59 -10.54 -8.68
C GLN A 407 17.55 -11.59 -8.33
N MET A 408 16.29 -11.34 -8.70
CA MET A 408 15.17 -12.29 -8.52
C MET A 408 14.52 -12.74 -9.85
N PRO A 409 15.25 -13.35 -10.80
CA PRO A 409 14.74 -13.53 -12.17
C PRO A 409 13.45 -14.37 -12.30
N VAL A 410 13.38 -15.54 -11.64
CA VAL A 410 12.18 -16.38 -11.67
C VAL A 410 10.99 -15.69 -10.99
N GLU A 411 11.25 -15.01 -9.88
CA GLU A 411 10.24 -14.27 -9.11
C GLU A 411 9.58 -13.20 -9.98
N GLU A 412 10.37 -12.32 -10.59
CA GLU A 412 9.85 -11.17 -11.31
C GLU A 412 9.27 -11.51 -12.68
N CYS A 413 9.87 -12.47 -13.39
CA CYS A 413 9.25 -13.01 -14.60
C CYS A 413 7.86 -13.61 -14.31
N GLY A 414 7.74 -14.38 -13.23
CA GLY A 414 6.49 -14.98 -12.80
C GLY A 414 5.45 -13.93 -12.41
N ASN A 415 5.84 -12.95 -11.59
CA ASN A 415 5.00 -11.84 -11.17
C ASN A 415 4.44 -11.06 -12.38
N MET A 416 5.32 -10.65 -13.30
CA MET A 416 4.93 -9.86 -14.47
C MET A 416 4.00 -10.62 -15.42
N LEU A 417 4.29 -11.90 -15.69
CA LEU A 417 3.44 -12.74 -16.53
C LEU A 417 2.07 -12.98 -15.92
N ILE A 418 2.00 -13.29 -14.62
CA ILE A 418 0.73 -13.50 -13.92
C ILE A 418 -0.10 -12.21 -13.92
N MET A 419 0.48 -11.07 -13.51
CA MET A 419 -0.23 -9.80 -13.47
C MET A 419 -0.75 -9.37 -14.85
N THR A 420 0.07 -9.56 -15.91
CA THR A 420 -0.34 -9.26 -17.30
C THR A 420 -1.50 -10.17 -17.73
N ALA A 421 -1.41 -11.47 -17.43
CA ALA A 421 -2.47 -12.42 -17.73
C ALA A 421 -3.78 -12.08 -17.01
N MET A 422 -3.70 -11.63 -15.75
CA MET A 422 -4.88 -11.19 -15.01
C MET A 422 -5.57 -9.99 -15.68
N VAL A 423 -4.80 -8.98 -16.09
CA VAL A 423 -5.34 -7.82 -16.83
C VAL A 423 -6.06 -8.31 -18.09
N CYS A 424 -5.39 -9.14 -18.90
CA CYS A 424 -5.98 -9.63 -20.13
C CYS A 424 -7.25 -10.46 -19.91
N ARG A 425 -7.25 -11.31 -18.88
CA ARG A 425 -8.39 -12.15 -18.51
C ARG A 425 -9.56 -11.32 -17.99
N MET A 426 -9.32 -10.29 -17.19
CA MET A 426 -10.40 -9.45 -16.67
C MET A 426 -11.02 -8.55 -17.73
N GLU A 427 -10.23 -8.10 -18.69
CA GLU A 427 -10.74 -7.30 -19.81
C GLU A 427 -11.25 -8.14 -20.98
N GLN A 428 -11.00 -9.46 -20.96
CA GLN A 428 -11.17 -10.36 -22.11
C GLN A 428 -10.49 -9.78 -23.37
N ASN A 429 -9.32 -9.16 -23.18
CA ASN A 429 -8.62 -8.40 -24.21
C ASN A 429 -7.09 -8.45 -24.01
N VAL A 430 -6.35 -8.72 -25.09
CA VAL A 430 -4.88 -8.76 -25.08
C VAL A 430 -4.20 -7.46 -25.51
N SER A 431 -4.95 -6.40 -25.88
CA SER A 431 -4.40 -5.15 -26.41
C SER A 431 -3.30 -4.55 -25.53
N PHE A 432 -3.41 -4.67 -24.21
CA PHE A 432 -2.37 -4.19 -23.29
C PHE A 432 -1.07 -5.01 -23.39
N ALA A 433 -1.14 -6.32 -23.59
CA ALA A 433 0.01 -7.20 -23.65
C ALA A 433 0.72 -7.18 -25.02
N LEU A 434 0.00 -6.87 -26.11
CA LEU A 434 0.52 -6.94 -27.48
C LEU A 434 1.83 -6.14 -27.70
N PRO A 435 1.97 -4.89 -27.23
CA PRO A 435 3.23 -4.13 -27.39
C PRO A 435 4.43 -4.79 -26.70
N TYR A 436 4.19 -5.62 -25.69
CA TYR A 436 5.22 -6.23 -24.85
C TYR A 436 5.41 -7.72 -25.12
N MET A 437 4.79 -8.27 -26.17
CA MET A 437 4.72 -9.72 -26.40
C MET A 437 6.10 -10.37 -26.53
N GLU A 438 7.07 -9.71 -27.18
CA GLU A 438 8.43 -10.25 -27.29
C GLU A 438 9.16 -10.28 -25.93
N THR A 439 8.93 -9.30 -25.07
CA THR A 439 9.44 -9.29 -23.70
C THR A 439 8.79 -10.39 -22.86
N LEU A 440 7.47 -10.58 -22.96
CA LEU A 440 6.76 -11.66 -22.28
C LEU A 440 7.26 -13.05 -22.73
N LYS A 441 7.54 -13.23 -24.02
CA LYS A 441 8.15 -14.46 -24.55
C LYS A 441 9.52 -14.72 -23.94
N LYS A 442 10.39 -13.70 -23.85
CA LYS A 442 11.72 -13.83 -23.20
C LYS A 442 11.59 -14.30 -21.76
N TRP A 443 10.74 -13.63 -20.98
CA TRP A 443 10.51 -13.97 -19.57
C TRP A 443 9.92 -15.37 -19.40
N ARG A 444 8.99 -15.79 -20.27
CA ARG A 444 8.47 -17.16 -20.28
C ARG A 444 9.56 -18.18 -20.57
N GLU A 445 10.42 -17.96 -21.56
CA GLU A 445 11.54 -18.86 -21.85
C GLU A 445 12.52 -18.95 -20.66
N TYR A 446 12.72 -17.86 -19.94
CA TYR A 446 13.49 -17.87 -18.69
C TYR A 446 12.86 -18.82 -17.65
N LEU A 447 11.55 -18.70 -17.42
CA LEU A 447 10.81 -19.57 -16.49
C LEU A 447 10.86 -21.04 -16.91
N ILE A 448 10.80 -21.35 -18.21
CA ILE A 448 10.91 -22.73 -18.70
C ILE A 448 12.30 -23.30 -18.40
N ARG A 449 13.35 -22.48 -18.59
CA ARG A 449 14.74 -22.93 -18.40
C ARG A 449 15.11 -23.12 -16.93
N TYR A 450 14.63 -22.24 -16.04
CA TYR A 450 15.11 -22.16 -14.67
C TYR A 450 14.01 -22.33 -13.60
N GLY A 451 12.74 -22.46 -13.97
CA GLY A 451 11.62 -22.45 -13.02
C GLY A 451 11.28 -23.80 -12.39
N ALA A 452 11.60 -24.92 -13.05
CA ALA A 452 11.28 -26.25 -12.51
C ALA A 452 12.05 -26.55 -11.22
N ASP A 453 13.31 -26.12 -11.17
CA ASP A 453 14.12 -26.02 -9.95
C ASP A 453 14.89 -24.69 -10.01
N PRO A 454 14.52 -23.69 -9.20
CA PRO A 454 15.13 -22.36 -9.24
C PRO A 454 16.62 -22.30 -8.89
N GLY A 455 17.20 -23.38 -8.36
CA GLY A 455 18.60 -23.40 -7.92
C GLY A 455 18.85 -22.33 -6.86
N GLU A 456 19.86 -21.49 -7.06
CA GLU A 456 20.29 -20.46 -6.08
C GLU A 456 19.61 -19.10 -6.27
N GLN A 457 18.48 -19.02 -6.98
CA GLN A 457 17.81 -17.74 -7.20
C GLN A 457 17.02 -17.26 -5.98
N LEU A 458 17.08 -15.95 -5.73
CA LEU A 458 16.30 -15.28 -4.70
C LEU A 458 14.80 -15.22 -5.06
N CYS A 459 13.98 -15.00 -4.04
CA CYS A 459 12.55 -14.74 -4.13
C CYS A 459 12.17 -13.59 -3.19
N THR A 460 10.92 -13.13 -3.24
CA THR A 460 10.40 -12.05 -2.39
C THR A 460 10.56 -12.27 -0.88
N ASP A 461 10.73 -13.53 -0.45
CA ASP A 461 10.96 -13.91 0.93
C ASP A 461 12.46 -13.89 1.32
N ASP A 462 13.31 -13.15 0.61
CA ASP A 462 14.77 -13.03 0.85
C ASP A 462 15.11 -12.40 2.21
N PHE A 463 14.23 -11.58 2.77
CA PHE A 463 14.30 -11.06 4.13
C PHE A 463 14.38 -12.17 5.19
N ALA A 464 13.94 -13.38 4.86
CA ALA A 464 14.05 -14.59 5.68
C ALA A 464 15.41 -15.31 5.53
N GLY A 465 16.32 -14.75 4.74
CA GLY A 465 17.59 -15.34 4.34
C GLY A 465 17.47 -16.16 3.05
N HIS A 466 18.61 -16.31 2.36
CA HIS A 466 18.73 -17.05 1.11
C HIS A 466 18.20 -18.49 1.22
N LEU A 467 17.43 -18.91 0.21
CA LEU A 467 16.78 -20.21 0.17
C LEU A 467 16.85 -20.83 -1.23
N SER A 468 17.83 -21.70 -1.45
CA SER A 468 17.97 -22.40 -2.72
C SER A 468 16.96 -23.52 -2.92
N HIS A 469 16.67 -23.84 -4.18
CA HIS A 469 15.74 -24.89 -4.61
C HIS A 469 14.31 -24.69 -4.08
N ASN A 470 13.87 -23.43 -3.96
CA ASN A 470 12.59 -23.04 -3.38
C ASN A 470 11.39 -23.62 -4.17
N THR A 471 10.58 -24.43 -3.49
CA THR A 471 9.42 -25.09 -4.08
C THR A 471 8.28 -24.12 -4.40
N ASN A 472 8.03 -23.09 -3.58
CA ASN A 472 6.99 -22.10 -3.84
C ASN A 472 7.35 -21.17 -5.01
N LEU A 473 8.64 -20.85 -5.15
CA LEU A 473 9.15 -20.11 -6.31
C LEU A 473 8.97 -20.92 -7.61
N SER A 474 9.12 -22.24 -7.54
CA SER A 474 8.80 -23.12 -8.68
C SER A 474 7.30 -23.09 -9.05
N VAL A 475 6.39 -23.06 -8.08
CA VAL A 475 4.95 -22.85 -8.33
C VAL A 475 4.71 -21.52 -9.04
N LYS A 476 5.40 -20.45 -8.64
CA LYS A 476 5.31 -19.14 -9.32
C LYS A 476 5.73 -19.24 -10.79
N ALA A 477 6.81 -19.95 -11.08
CA ALA A 477 7.25 -20.18 -12.46
C ALA A 477 6.20 -20.93 -13.29
N ILE A 478 5.62 -22.00 -12.73
CA ILE A 478 4.54 -22.78 -13.35
C ILE A 478 3.36 -21.86 -13.68
N MET A 479 2.92 -21.05 -12.72
CA MET A 479 1.81 -20.13 -12.92
C MET A 479 2.14 -18.97 -13.87
N GLY A 480 3.39 -18.53 -13.96
CA GLY A 480 3.85 -17.57 -14.97
C GLY A 480 3.75 -18.12 -16.39
N ILE A 481 4.15 -19.38 -16.60
CA ILE A 481 4.03 -20.06 -17.90
C ILE A 481 2.55 -20.26 -18.27
N GLU A 482 1.72 -20.66 -17.31
CA GLU A 482 0.27 -20.74 -17.50
C GLU A 482 -0.34 -19.36 -17.81
N GLY A 483 0.11 -18.31 -17.13
CA GLY A 483 -0.29 -16.93 -17.43
C GLY A 483 -0.02 -16.55 -18.89
N TYR A 484 1.15 -16.92 -19.43
CA TYR A 484 1.43 -16.76 -20.85
C TYR A 484 0.48 -17.58 -21.73
N ALA A 485 0.20 -18.83 -21.38
CA ALA A 485 -0.73 -19.69 -22.12
C ALA A 485 -2.14 -19.06 -22.19
N GLN A 486 -2.59 -18.45 -21.10
CA GLN A 486 -3.87 -17.72 -21.02
C GLN A 486 -3.88 -16.49 -21.94
N ILE A 487 -2.79 -15.71 -21.97
CA ILE A 487 -2.64 -14.58 -22.89
C ILE A 487 -2.71 -15.07 -24.34
N ALA A 488 -1.96 -16.13 -24.69
CA ALA A 488 -1.97 -16.71 -26.03
C ALA A 488 -3.37 -17.21 -26.43
N ALA A 489 -4.10 -17.84 -25.52
CA ALA A 489 -5.46 -18.30 -25.77
C ALA A 489 -6.41 -17.13 -26.11
N LEU A 490 -6.33 -16.03 -25.34
CA LEU A 490 -7.11 -14.81 -25.57
C LEU A 490 -6.69 -14.07 -26.85
N ALA A 491 -5.43 -14.20 -27.27
CA ALA A 491 -4.94 -13.67 -28.55
C ALA A 491 -5.40 -14.51 -29.76
N GLY A 492 -6.02 -15.67 -29.54
CA GLY A 492 -6.44 -16.60 -30.60
C GLY A 492 -5.36 -17.59 -31.03
N GLU A 493 -4.19 -17.59 -30.38
CA GLU A 493 -3.04 -18.45 -30.66
C GLU A 493 -3.19 -19.82 -29.99
N LYS A 494 -4.17 -20.60 -30.45
CA LYS A 494 -4.61 -21.84 -29.79
C LYS A 494 -3.52 -22.90 -29.64
N ASP A 495 -2.64 -23.04 -30.64
CA ASP A 495 -1.56 -24.04 -30.59
C ASP A 495 -0.47 -23.63 -29.61
N GLU A 496 -0.18 -22.33 -29.54
CA GLU A 496 0.77 -21.77 -28.57
C GLU A 496 0.23 -21.90 -27.14
N ALA A 497 -1.05 -21.58 -26.92
CA ALA A 497 -1.72 -21.77 -25.65
C ALA A 497 -1.65 -23.23 -25.17
N LYS A 498 -2.02 -24.19 -26.02
CA LYS A 498 -1.96 -25.63 -25.69
C LYS A 498 -0.55 -26.09 -25.35
N LYS A 499 0.45 -25.62 -26.11
CA LYS A 499 1.86 -25.96 -25.88
C LYS A 499 2.30 -25.50 -24.48
N TYR A 500 2.07 -24.25 -24.12
CA TYR A 500 2.57 -23.70 -22.86
C TYR A 500 1.75 -24.15 -21.65
N HIS A 501 0.44 -24.36 -21.82
CA HIS A 501 -0.37 -25.05 -20.81
C HIS A 501 0.17 -26.46 -20.53
N LYS A 502 0.51 -27.24 -21.57
CA LYS A 502 1.11 -28.56 -21.40
C LYS A 502 2.45 -28.49 -20.66
N ILE A 503 3.31 -27.53 -20.98
CA ILE A 503 4.60 -27.36 -20.29
C ILE A 503 4.37 -27.06 -18.79
N ALA A 504 3.45 -26.15 -18.47
CA ALA A 504 3.08 -25.86 -17.09
C ALA A 504 2.54 -27.10 -16.36
N ALA A 505 1.66 -27.89 -17.00
CA ALA A 505 1.10 -29.11 -16.44
C ALA A 505 2.17 -30.20 -16.21
N ASP A 506 3.09 -30.39 -17.15
CA ASP A 506 4.20 -31.33 -17.01
C ASP A 506 5.12 -30.91 -15.84
N MET A 507 5.40 -29.61 -15.70
CA MET A 507 6.16 -29.05 -14.57
C MET A 507 5.42 -29.20 -13.23
N ALA A 508 4.11 -28.98 -13.19
CA ALA A 508 3.29 -29.18 -11.98
C ALA A 508 3.27 -30.65 -11.54
N SER A 509 3.11 -31.59 -12.48
CA SER A 509 3.16 -33.02 -12.18
C SER A 509 4.52 -33.48 -11.64
N ASP A 510 5.61 -32.90 -12.14
CA ASP A 510 6.96 -33.14 -11.61
C ASP A 510 7.17 -32.50 -10.23
N TRP A 511 6.69 -31.26 -10.05
CA TRP A 511 6.71 -30.56 -8.76
C TRP A 511 6.01 -31.38 -7.67
N GLU A 512 4.81 -31.90 -7.97
CA GLU A 512 4.04 -32.71 -7.03
C GLU A 512 4.78 -33.97 -6.60
N LYS A 513 5.63 -34.55 -7.45
CA LYS A 513 6.42 -35.73 -7.11
C LYS A 513 7.63 -35.36 -6.26
N ARG A 514 8.36 -34.32 -6.66
CA ARG A 514 9.64 -33.94 -6.03
C ARG A 514 9.47 -33.19 -4.70
N ALA A 515 8.42 -32.38 -4.57
CA ALA A 515 8.17 -31.61 -3.36
C ALA A 515 7.37 -32.38 -2.30
N LYS A 516 6.85 -33.57 -2.62
CA LYS A 516 5.99 -34.34 -1.70
C LYS A 516 6.77 -34.78 -0.46
N ALA A 517 6.31 -34.33 0.71
CA ALA A 517 6.64 -34.97 1.98
C ALA A 517 5.58 -36.06 2.25
N ASP A 518 4.95 -36.08 3.43
CA ASP A 518 3.92 -37.05 3.76
C ASP A 518 2.53 -36.36 3.84
N ASP A 519 2.33 -35.49 4.82
CA ASP A 519 1.09 -34.71 5.04
C ASP A 519 1.15 -33.26 4.50
N HIS A 520 2.23 -32.90 3.78
CA HIS A 520 2.49 -31.58 3.20
C HIS A 520 3.54 -31.65 2.09
N TYR A 521 3.93 -30.49 1.55
CA TYR A 521 4.99 -30.30 0.55
C TYR A 521 6.15 -29.48 1.13
N GLN A 522 7.36 -29.92 0.78
CA GLN A 522 8.62 -29.45 1.36
C GLN A 522 8.86 -27.95 1.15
N LEU A 523 9.74 -27.35 1.96
CA LEU A 523 10.18 -25.96 1.77
C LEU A 523 11.00 -25.81 0.48
N VAL A 524 11.93 -26.75 0.26
CA VAL A 524 12.85 -26.77 -0.88
C VAL A 524 12.98 -28.18 -1.43
N PHE A 525 13.36 -28.33 -2.69
CA PHE A 525 13.64 -29.63 -3.27
C PHE A 525 14.87 -30.29 -2.60
N GLY A 526 14.90 -31.63 -2.62
CA GLY A 526 16.03 -32.45 -2.20
C GLY A 526 15.70 -33.48 -1.11
N GLU A 527 16.54 -34.51 -1.02
CA GLU A 527 16.37 -35.61 -0.06
C GLU A 527 16.51 -35.15 1.41
N GLY A 528 15.81 -35.83 2.32
CA GLY A 528 15.96 -35.63 3.77
C GLY A 528 15.25 -34.41 4.37
N LYS A 529 14.48 -33.64 3.58
CA LYS A 529 13.84 -32.38 4.03
C LYS A 529 12.35 -32.53 4.38
N LYS A 530 11.92 -33.73 4.76
CA LYS A 530 10.49 -34.07 4.99
C LYS A 530 9.80 -33.32 6.12
N ASP A 531 10.55 -32.73 7.05
CA ASP A 531 9.99 -31.93 8.15
C ASP A 531 9.89 -30.42 7.82
N THR A 532 10.39 -30.02 6.64
CA THR A 532 10.42 -28.61 6.19
C THR A 532 9.17 -28.26 5.38
N TRP A 533 8.70 -27.02 5.47
CA TRP A 533 7.49 -26.58 4.78
C TRP A 533 7.50 -25.05 4.61
N SER A 534 6.66 -24.53 3.70
CA SER A 534 6.31 -23.10 3.57
C SER A 534 4.88 -22.93 3.10
N LEU A 535 4.31 -21.75 3.34
CA LEU A 535 3.08 -21.31 2.69
C LEU A 535 3.28 -21.29 1.17
N LYS A 536 2.49 -22.09 0.45
CA LYS A 536 2.48 -22.22 -1.01
C LYS A 536 1.47 -21.27 -1.64
N TYR A 537 1.55 -20.00 -1.26
CA TYR A 537 0.56 -18.97 -1.61
C TYR A 537 0.37 -18.82 -3.13
N ASN A 538 1.36 -19.15 -3.96
CA ASN A 538 1.26 -19.07 -5.42
C ASN A 538 0.30 -20.10 -6.04
N LEU A 539 -0.06 -21.18 -5.31
CA LEU A 539 -1.03 -22.19 -5.78
C LEU A 539 -2.44 -21.61 -5.99
N ILE A 540 -2.73 -20.43 -5.42
CA ILE A 540 -4.04 -19.79 -5.52
C ILE A 540 -4.44 -19.52 -6.97
N TRP A 541 -3.47 -19.21 -7.84
CA TRP A 541 -3.76 -18.86 -9.22
C TRP A 541 -4.30 -20.02 -10.06
N ASP A 542 -3.86 -21.25 -9.79
CA ASP A 542 -4.44 -22.44 -10.45
C ASP A 542 -5.93 -22.60 -10.09
N LYS A 543 -6.30 -22.37 -8.82
CA LYS A 543 -7.71 -22.37 -8.39
C LYS A 543 -8.49 -21.22 -9.03
N LEU A 544 -7.94 -20.01 -9.05
CA LEU A 544 -8.62 -18.83 -9.61
C LEU A 544 -8.85 -18.91 -11.11
N TRP A 545 -7.88 -19.46 -11.85
CA TRP A 545 -7.99 -19.60 -13.31
C TRP A 545 -8.65 -20.91 -13.73
N LYS A 546 -8.86 -21.84 -12.78
CA LYS A 546 -9.37 -23.19 -13.04
C LYS A 546 -8.50 -23.90 -14.09
N SER A 547 -7.18 -23.72 -13.98
CA SER A 547 -6.20 -24.23 -14.95
C SER A 547 -6.03 -25.75 -14.81
N GLY A 548 -6.28 -26.32 -13.63
CA GLY A 548 -6.26 -27.77 -13.41
C GLY A 548 -4.85 -28.35 -13.48
N LEU A 549 -3.84 -27.58 -13.09
CA LEU A 549 -2.44 -27.97 -13.11
C LEU A 549 -2.07 -28.85 -11.91
N PHE A 550 -2.68 -28.61 -10.76
CA PHE A 550 -2.41 -29.34 -9.52
C PHE A 550 -3.62 -30.19 -9.09
N LEU A 551 -3.35 -31.35 -8.48
CA LEU A 551 -4.38 -32.21 -7.91
C LEU A 551 -5.03 -31.56 -6.67
N ASP A 552 -6.33 -31.82 -6.45
CA ASP A 552 -7.05 -31.31 -5.27
C ASP A 552 -6.39 -31.72 -3.94
N GLU A 553 -5.79 -32.90 -3.89
CA GLU A 553 -5.03 -33.41 -2.73
C GLU A 553 -3.90 -32.47 -2.30
N VAL A 554 -3.29 -31.71 -3.23
CA VAL A 554 -2.22 -30.74 -2.93
C VAL A 554 -2.74 -29.67 -1.97
N TYR A 555 -3.88 -29.09 -2.30
CA TYR A 555 -4.52 -28.03 -1.52
C TYR A 555 -5.01 -28.53 -0.18
N GLU A 556 -5.66 -29.70 -0.16
CA GLU A 556 -6.16 -30.32 1.06
C GLU A 556 -5.03 -30.54 2.08
N LYS A 557 -3.89 -31.07 1.62
CA LYS A 557 -2.71 -31.30 2.46
C LYS A 557 -2.11 -30.01 3.01
N GLU A 558 -1.79 -29.07 2.12
CA GLU A 558 -1.18 -27.79 2.52
C GLU A 558 -2.07 -27.04 3.51
N LEU A 559 -3.36 -26.89 3.22
CA LEU A 559 -4.29 -26.17 4.10
C LEU A 559 -4.50 -26.88 5.44
N ALA A 560 -4.58 -28.21 5.46
CA ALA A 560 -4.66 -28.97 6.71
C ALA A 560 -3.38 -28.77 7.54
N TYR A 561 -2.22 -28.76 6.88
CA TYR A 561 -0.93 -28.56 7.53
C TYR A 561 -0.79 -27.14 8.11
N TYR A 562 -1.20 -26.11 7.38
CA TYR A 562 -1.18 -24.72 7.86
C TYR A 562 -2.02 -24.55 9.12
N LYS A 563 -3.25 -25.10 9.12
CA LYS A 563 -4.15 -25.06 10.28
C LYS A 563 -3.51 -25.72 11.52
N LYS A 564 -2.74 -26.80 11.33
CA LYS A 564 -1.99 -27.49 12.41
C LYS A 564 -0.80 -26.69 12.92
N LYS A 565 -0.19 -25.84 12.08
CA LYS A 565 0.99 -25.01 12.42
C LYS A 565 0.64 -23.60 12.89
N ALA A 566 -0.62 -23.21 12.81
CA ALA A 566 -1.07 -21.89 13.21
C ALA A 566 -0.78 -21.62 14.71
N ASN A 567 -0.10 -20.51 14.96
CA ASN A 567 0.07 -19.92 16.28
C ASN A 567 -1.04 -18.90 16.56
N ARG A 568 -0.98 -18.22 17.72
CA ARG A 568 -1.98 -17.25 18.17
C ARG A 568 -2.30 -16.18 17.13
N TYR A 569 -1.29 -15.72 16.41
CA TYR A 569 -1.37 -14.56 15.53
C TYR A 569 -1.23 -14.88 14.04
N GLY A 570 -1.02 -16.15 13.67
CA GLY A 570 -0.87 -16.53 12.27
C GLY A 570 -0.22 -17.90 12.10
N THR A 571 -0.17 -18.36 10.85
CA THR A 571 0.67 -19.51 10.48
C THR A 571 2.06 -18.98 10.10
N PRO A 572 3.16 -19.52 10.64
CA PRO A 572 4.50 -19.15 10.20
C PRO A 572 4.65 -19.23 8.67
N LEU A 573 5.48 -18.37 8.09
CA LEU A 573 5.74 -18.37 6.65
C LEU A 573 6.31 -19.73 6.19
N ASP A 574 7.21 -20.28 7.01
CA ASP A 574 7.87 -21.55 6.78
C ASP A 574 8.44 -22.16 8.07
N SER A 575 9.09 -23.32 7.95
CA SER A 575 9.69 -24.05 9.07
C SER A 575 10.92 -23.39 9.72
N ARG A 576 11.48 -22.30 9.17
CA ARG A 576 12.75 -21.70 9.63
C ARG A 576 12.57 -20.78 10.84
N ALA A 577 11.41 -20.14 10.98
CA ALA A 577 11.14 -19.16 12.02
C ALA A 577 9.65 -19.03 12.34
N ALA A 578 9.32 -18.37 13.46
CA ALA A 578 7.92 -18.14 13.87
C ALA A 578 7.27 -16.91 13.21
N TYR A 579 7.97 -16.15 12.36
CA TYR A 579 7.38 -14.99 11.68
C TYR A 579 6.57 -15.39 10.44
N THR A 580 5.75 -14.46 9.96
CA THR A 580 4.89 -14.66 8.78
C THR A 580 4.68 -13.38 7.98
N LYS A 581 3.89 -13.50 6.90
CA LYS A 581 3.37 -12.43 6.05
C LYS A 581 1.84 -12.45 6.05
N SER A 582 1.18 -11.37 6.45
CA SER A 582 -0.29 -11.34 6.58
C SER A 582 -1.00 -11.61 5.26
N ASP A 583 -0.54 -10.99 4.18
CA ASP A 583 -1.05 -11.15 2.82
C ASP A 583 -0.93 -12.61 2.33
N TRP A 584 0.22 -13.26 2.51
CA TRP A 584 0.41 -14.67 2.14
C TRP A 584 -0.50 -15.64 2.88
N ILE A 585 -0.80 -15.38 4.16
CA ILE A 585 -1.81 -16.15 4.89
C ILE A 585 -3.18 -15.97 4.24
N LEU A 586 -3.56 -14.75 3.86
CA LEU A 586 -4.87 -14.47 3.24
C LEU A 586 -4.97 -15.06 1.83
N TRP A 587 -3.86 -15.15 1.09
CA TRP A 587 -3.82 -15.86 -0.18
C TRP A 587 -4.04 -17.37 -0.02
N CYS A 588 -3.41 -17.98 0.99
CA CYS A 588 -3.67 -19.38 1.34
C CYS A 588 -5.12 -19.58 1.81
N ALA A 589 -5.62 -18.68 2.66
CA ALA A 589 -7.01 -18.72 3.14
C ALA A 589 -8.03 -18.67 2.00
N ALA A 590 -7.73 -17.97 0.91
CA ALA A 590 -8.61 -17.84 -0.25
C ALA A 590 -8.80 -19.15 -1.06
N MET A 591 -7.89 -20.14 -0.91
CA MET A 591 -7.98 -21.41 -1.65
C MET A 591 -9.21 -22.24 -1.25
N ASP A 592 -9.66 -22.12 0.01
CA ASP A 592 -10.85 -22.82 0.54
C ASP A 592 -11.62 -21.96 1.59
N ASN A 593 -11.50 -20.64 1.49
CA ASN A 593 -12.11 -19.66 2.39
C ASN A 593 -12.03 -20.02 3.89
N THR A 594 -10.83 -20.35 4.37
CA THR A 594 -10.64 -20.92 5.71
C THR A 594 -10.55 -19.84 6.79
N ALA A 595 -11.61 -19.70 7.61
CA ALA A 595 -11.63 -18.81 8.77
C ALA A 595 -10.49 -19.05 9.78
N ALA A 596 -10.04 -20.30 9.95
CA ALA A 596 -8.94 -20.67 10.84
C ALA A 596 -7.58 -20.04 10.46
N LEU A 597 -7.41 -19.58 9.21
CA LEU A 597 -6.22 -18.84 8.78
C LEU A 597 -6.43 -17.32 8.89
N ILE A 598 -7.66 -16.84 8.75
CA ILE A 598 -8.00 -15.41 8.80
C ILE A 598 -8.00 -14.88 10.24
N GLN A 599 -8.66 -15.60 11.16
CA GLN A 599 -8.88 -15.14 12.53
C GLN A 599 -7.59 -14.83 13.30
N PRO A 600 -6.49 -15.62 13.19
CA PRO A 600 -5.23 -15.28 13.84
C PRO A 600 -4.63 -13.94 13.37
N VAL A 601 -4.73 -13.62 12.07
CA VAL A 601 -4.24 -12.33 11.53
C VAL A 601 -5.07 -11.17 12.08
N ALA A 602 -6.38 -11.34 12.23
CA ALA A 602 -7.22 -10.33 12.88
C ALA A 602 -6.87 -10.17 14.37
N ALA A 603 -6.54 -11.26 15.07
CA ALA A 603 -6.07 -11.21 16.45
C ALA A 603 -4.77 -10.40 16.57
N TYR A 604 -3.82 -10.59 15.65
CA TYR A 604 -2.57 -9.81 15.60
C TYR A 604 -2.84 -8.31 15.60
N LEU A 605 -3.66 -7.85 14.66
CA LEU A 605 -3.90 -6.41 14.49
C LEU A 605 -4.67 -5.79 15.67
N LYS A 606 -5.53 -6.57 16.35
CA LYS A 606 -6.27 -6.14 17.56
C LYS A 606 -5.39 -6.10 18.81
N GLU A 607 -4.45 -7.05 18.94
CA GLU A 607 -3.80 -7.35 20.21
C GLU A 607 -2.33 -6.94 20.27
N THR A 608 -1.65 -6.75 19.13
CA THR A 608 -0.23 -6.39 19.12
C THR A 608 0.08 -5.18 19.99
N THR A 609 1.19 -5.25 20.72
CA THR A 609 1.71 -4.14 21.52
C THR A 609 2.52 -3.15 20.69
N THR A 610 2.81 -3.49 19.44
CA THR A 610 3.52 -2.61 18.52
C THR A 610 2.61 -1.48 18.06
N ARG A 611 3.12 -0.25 18.04
CA ARG A 611 2.37 0.96 17.63
C ARG A 611 2.80 1.50 16.26
N VAL A 612 2.77 0.62 15.26
CA VAL A 612 3.08 0.94 13.86
C VAL A 612 1.89 0.64 12.96
N PRO A 613 1.76 1.27 11.77
CA PRO A 613 0.78 0.87 10.76
C PRO A 613 0.88 -0.62 10.44
N PHE A 614 -0.24 -1.24 10.06
CA PHE A 614 -0.40 -2.71 9.95
C PHE A 614 0.76 -3.38 9.21
N SER A 615 1.73 -3.89 9.98
CA SER A 615 2.92 -4.52 9.41
C SER A 615 2.57 -5.87 8.83
N ASP A 616 2.99 -6.13 7.60
CA ASP A 616 2.81 -7.42 6.96
C ASP A 616 3.78 -8.48 7.49
N TRP A 617 4.96 -8.11 8.01
CA TRP A 617 5.94 -9.06 8.56
C TRP A 617 6.03 -9.01 10.09
N TYR A 618 5.56 -10.08 10.74
CA TYR A 618 5.46 -10.14 12.21
C TYR A 618 5.60 -11.56 12.76
N GLN A 619 5.90 -11.66 14.05
CA GLN A 619 6.01 -12.91 14.80
C GLN A 619 4.62 -13.50 15.12
N THR A 620 4.37 -14.74 14.72
CA THR A 620 3.04 -15.38 14.89
C THR A 620 2.74 -15.86 16.30
N ASP A 621 3.76 -15.98 17.15
CA ASP A 621 3.65 -16.41 18.55
C ASP A 621 3.39 -15.24 19.51
N SER A 622 4.01 -14.10 19.25
CA SER A 622 4.05 -12.92 20.13
C SER A 622 3.30 -11.72 19.56
N GLY A 623 3.05 -11.69 18.25
CA GLY A 623 2.39 -10.58 17.58
C GLY A 623 3.27 -9.33 17.50
N ARG A 624 4.58 -9.46 17.72
CA ARG A 624 5.54 -8.37 17.56
C ARG A 624 5.88 -8.21 16.08
N TYR A 625 5.80 -6.99 15.56
CA TYR A 625 6.26 -6.73 14.19
C TYR A 625 7.77 -6.98 14.04
N CYS A 626 8.19 -7.32 12.83
CA CYS A 626 9.58 -7.43 12.45
C CYS A 626 10.04 -6.12 11.80
N TYR A 627 9.48 -5.82 10.61
CA TYR A 627 9.67 -4.62 9.79
C TYR A 627 8.41 -4.42 8.93
N PHE A 628 8.52 -3.84 7.74
CA PHE A 628 7.47 -3.82 6.71
C PHE A 628 6.18 -3.15 7.20
N ILE A 629 6.28 -1.88 7.58
CA ILE A 629 5.13 -1.05 7.99
C ILE A 629 4.60 -0.23 6.82
N ALA A 630 3.28 -0.01 6.78
CA ALA A 630 2.61 0.83 5.78
C ALA A 630 2.84 0.43 4.29
N ARG A 631 3.10 -0.85 4.00
CA ARG A 631 3.33 -1.34 2.62
C ARG A 631 2.06 -1.56 1.80
N SER A 632 2.19 -1.43 0.48
CA SER A 632 1.15 -1.73 -0.53
C SER A 632 0.67 -3.19 -0.49
N VAL A 633 1.55 -4.10 -0.05
CA VAL A 633 1.33 -5.54 0.08
C VAL A 633 0.06 -5.90 0.86
N GLN A 634 -0.39 -5.05 1.78
CA GLN A 634 -1.67 -5.24 2.47
C GLN A 634 -2.90 -5.24 1.53
N GLY A 635 -2.75 -4.84 0.26
CA GLY A 635 -3.74 -5.09 -0.79
C GLY A 635 -4.04 -6.59 -0.99
N GLY A 636 -3.10 -7.47 -0.63
CA GLY A 636 -3.25 -8.92 -0.67
C GLY A 636 -4.28 -9.49 0.30
N ILE A 637 -4.68 -8.73 1.33
CA ILE A 637 -5.78 -9.09 2.23
C ILE A 637 -7.11 -9.26 1.46
N PHE A 638 -7.25 -8.63 0.31
CA PHE A 638 -8.43 -8.72 -0.54
C PHE A 638 -8.47 -9.98 -1.41
N MET A 639 -7.51 -10.90 -1.30
CA MET A 639 -7.49 -12.13 -2.10
C MET A 639 -8.75 -13.00 -1.94
N PRO A 640 -9.30 -13.27 -0.74
CA PRO A 640 -10.58 -13.98 -0.61
C PRO A 640 -11.75 -13.28 -1.32
N MET A 641 -11.81 -11.94 -1.32
CA MET A 641 -12.81 -11.19 -2.10
C MET A 641 -12.61 -11.36 -3.60
N LEU A 642 -11.37 -11.24 -4.09
CA LEU A 642 -11.07 -11.42 -5.50
C LEU A 642 -11.43 -12.84 -5.95
N ALA A 643 -11.12 -13.83 -5.13
CA ALA A 643 -11.46 -15.22 -5.39
C ALA A 643 -12.97 -15.43 -5.56
N GLU A 644 -13.78 -14.80 -4.72
CA GLU A 644 -15.24 -14.88 -4.83
C GLU A 644 -15.78 -14.16 -6.08
N GLN A 645 -15.14 -13.08 -6.54
CA GLN A 645 -15.55 -12.33 -7.74
C GLN A 645 -15.21 -13.06 -9.05
N ILE A 646 -14.13 -13.86 -9.06
CA ILE A 646 -13.65 -14.57 -10.26
C ILE A 646 -14.24 -16.00 -10.40
N LYS A 647 -14.83 -16.56 -9.32
CA LYS A 647 -15.51 -17.87 -9.33
C LYS A 647 -16.61 -17.95 -10.38
#